data_AF-A0AAD3DQP5-F1
#
_entry.id   AF-A0AAD3DQP5-F1
#
_cell.length_a   1.000
_cell.length_b   1.000
_cell.length_c   1.000
_cell.angle_alpha   90.00
_cell.angle_beta   90.00
_cell.angle_gamma   90.00
#
_symmetry.space_group_name_H-M   'P 1'
#
loop_
_entity.id
_entity.type
_entity.pdbx_description
1 polymer ?
#
loop_
_entity_poly.entity_id
_entity_poly.type
_entity_poly.pdbx_seq_one_letter_code
_entity_poly.pdbx_strand_id
1 'polypeptide(L)'
;LLADVEAVARCRPATQAARALEQSCVLGPLLGASPMPSGQDALYHLKTVSPARTAFLEIRNYPRYVDGASARTVLQGMMARVQDGAGHLMARLSRTKDGGLSREALLSWVAAVGRANTVRGAFGETSDMRLQQDLADFVAGGSDGFLLNVTGGCLRLAEPFTSGWLAIYRSGADPFAAAAAAAAGGAALPRFADLFEKHLRPEYYRTQRHRLGDLSGVFNVTGSRGSGGFTADDDPPAAGPPMLLQSDAVGGEGAPSFMADVFFLTQLLLHVGPMQSVFRRRAMTKRFQDRYRRAAAAAGGSGGDGGGEDGDEEGDMGEGGPPSAAGGGLRNPYDAPVMLEWRLYEDCCDAHLWEPVFADNMTAFAVMELDWVAWLARGGAGAPAAPLLRLVPEFALGDAVDWLVAVLYAGRADLVAAKPIGVILRAVVTLLNAKDVVRSAVLQDKLVGLLLAMLASQLSNVQARQARGLALAPDRMSTGERALVGAVLGAPVTQRHLIPALLRAHVNAELVVGLDVDKDSYDKYNMRNKIDIILDELIKDAVLKRCLVELAAANEPQQPQPSTANGGAAGSNSAAAAAATAAATATAAAASSSGSSSSSDIEPGLFSDYASGIVNTVMHFFKDGLDRLADIYSIERSKADSAAWAAQPAEERQRKEDFYRGQQRAAGGFLRMGASNLRWLITLTADPSIASAFLHEPLRGKTAFLLVSSLELLLGDACKKLQVARPEQYGFDLPALVGAVLSLLLQLGRYDRFVAALMAEPDYSEEIMSRALAHLEATHQAQMEAQLRALLARAADIRAKRAAAVAAGGAAAAAGGVPVSPSAQPPLKRRKSAEGADAMEVDGGSGAGPSAEGPLLACEAVQLPEETLKPDEVPAAYREQLGPLSVSEYDSTVPGGYFKEMSRLADQDSGSSRKKARQLARELADMQPGGKLALPCAADAAIFLRQDAARMDKMRAVITGPQGTPYEGGLFVFDIFCPAGYPSDPPVMMVYNTGGGKARYNPNLYADGKVCLSLLGTYNSGHASEKWNPSLSTIYQVLMSVQSQILVDDPMTNEPLSETLAGTAEGAAKTAEYNARLQLLVMRHAMVDPLLHPPPGTADIVTAHFRLLRGRLAERVRAWVRAAPSEELRAKLD
;
A
#
# COMPACT_ATOMS: atom_id res chain seq x y z
N LEU A 1 22.06 24.86 -34.57
CA LEU A 1 21.34 23.60 -34.21
C LEU A 1 22.25 22.39 -34.22
N LEU A 2 22.70 21.88 -35.37
CA LEU A 2 23.59 20.70 -35.38
C LEU A 2 24.90 20.94 -34.61
N ALA A 3 25.55 22.08 -34.84
CA ALA A 3 26.71 22.51 -34.05
C ALA A 3 26.40 22.67 -32.54
N ASP A 4 25.17 23.05 -32.19
CA ASP A 4 24.72 23.21 -30.80
C ASP A 4 24.56 21.84 -30.13
N VAL A 5 23.97 20.87 -30.85
CA VAL A 5 23.87 19.47 -30.41
C VAL A 5 25.27 18.89 -30.21
N GLU A 6 26.20 19.10 -31.13
CA GLU A 6 27.60 18.68 -30.97
C GLU A 6 28.32 19.38 -29.80
N ALA A 7 27.99 20.63 -29.50
CA ALA A 7 28.56 21.33 -28.34
C ALA A 7 28.11 20.67 -27.03
N VAL A 8 26.84 20.29 -26.94
CA VAL A 8 26.26 19.58 -25.78
C VAL A 8 26.85 18.18 -25.62
N ALA A 9 27.19 17.49 -26.73
CA ALA A 9 27.84 16.17 -26.70
C ALA A 9 29.16 16.19 -25.92
N ARG A 10 29.84 17.33 -25.99
CA ARG A 10 31.16 17.57 -25.42
C ARG A 10 31.10 18.02 -23.97
N CYS A 11 29.92 18.42 -23.47
CA CYS A 11 29.74 18.83 -22.08
C CYS A 11 29.63 17.59 -21.17
N ARG A 12 30.57 17.45 -20.23
CA ARG A 12 30.43 16.62 -19.03
C ARG A 12 30.76 17.46 -17.81
N PRO A 13 29.90 17.53 -16.78
CA PRO A 13 28.68 16.73 -16.50
C PRO A 13 27.38 17.21 -17.22
N ALA A 14 26.35 16.34 -17.25
CA ALA A 14 25.05 16.57 -17.92
C ALA A 14 24.31 17.85 -17.46
N THR A 15 24.53 18.25 -16.21
CA THR A 15 23.99 19.47 -15.60
C THR A 15 24.49 20.75 -16.27
N GLN A 16 25.74 20.77 -16.74
CA GLN A 16 26.25 21.90 -17.53
C GLN A 16 25.63 21.94 -18.93
N ALA A 17 25.23 20.78 -19.45
CA ALA A 17 24.65 20.62 -20.77
C ALA A 17 23.23 21.23 -20.86
N ALA A 18 22.40 21.04 -19.83
CA ALA A 18 21.03 21.58 -19.78
C ALA A 18 21.00 23.11 -19.84
N ARG A 19 21.90 23.78 -19.11
CA ARG A 19 22.02 25.24 -19.12
C ARG A 19 22.63 25.78 -20.40
N ALA A 20 23.64 25.10 -20.95
CA ALA A 20 24.21 25.46 -22.25
C ALA A 20 23.17 25.39 -23.37
N LEU A 21 22.23 24.44 -23.29
CA LEU A 21 21.09 24.33 -24.20
C LEU A 21 20.15 25.54 -24.15
N GLU A 22 19.92 26.10 -22.97
CA GLU A 22 19.07 27.27 -22.78
C GLU A 22 19.79 28.59 -23.11
N GLN A 23 21.07 28.74 -22.71
CA GLN A 23 21.77 30.03 -22.77
C GLN A 23 22.61 30.22 -24.03
N SER A 24 23.17 29.14 -24.58
CA SER A 24 24.24 29.22 -25.59
C SER A 24 23.83 28.68 -26.95
N CYS A 25 22.65 28.06 -27.08
CA CYS A 25 22.14 27.53 -28.34
C CYS A 25 21.26 28.53 -29.07
N VAL A 26 21.16 28.43 -30.40
CA VAL A 26 20.39 29.39 -31.23
C VAL A 26 18.91 29.48 -30.82
N LEU A 27 18.29 28.36 -30.45
CA LEU A 27 16.89 28.32 -30.00
C LEU A 27 16.70 28.56 -28.50
N GLY A 28 17.77 28.40 -27.71
CA GLY A 28 17.72 28.46 -26.25
C GLY A 28 17.13 29.78 -25.73
N PRO A 29 17.74 30.94 -26.03
CA PRO A 29 17.25 32.24 -25.54
C PRO A 29 15.85 32.61 -26.05
N LEU A 30 15.48 32.16 -27.25
CA LEU A 30 14.15 32.41 -27.82
C LEU A 30 13.07 31.60 -27.08
N LEU A 31 13.34 30.33 -26.81
CA LEU A 31 12.43 29.43 -26.10
C LEU A 31 12.55 29.61 -24.58
N GLY A 32 13.60 30.24 -24.07
CA GLY A 32 13.79 30.58 -22.66
C GLY A 32 13.09 31.86 -22.22
N ALA A 33 12.46 32.61 -23.14
CA ALA A 33 11.71 33.81 -22.82
C ALA A 33 10.53 33.48 -21.88
N SER A 34 10.59 33.92 -20.62
CA SER A 34 9.57 33.62 -19.62
C SER A 34 9.59 34.63 -18.47
N PRO A 35 8.44 34.92 -17.82
CA PRO A 35 8.35 35.71 -16.60
C PRO A 35 8.72 34.88 -15.36
N MET A 36 8.97 33.58 -15.52
CA MET A 36 9.46 32.75 -14.44
C MET A 36 10.85 33.22 -13.99
N PRO A 37 11.14 33.26 -12.68
CA PRO A 37 12.49 33.54 -12.20
C PRO A 37 13.47 32.49 -12.74
N SER A 38 14.67 32.91 -13.14
CA SER A 38 15.74 31.96 -13.49
C SER A 38 16.17 31.21 -12.22
N GLY A 39 16.52 29.93 -12.32
CA GLY A 39 16.75 29.05 -11.16
C GLY A 39 17.87 29.48 -10.20
N GLN A 40 18.76 30.39 -10.59
CA GLN A 40 19.78 30.98 -9.70
C GLN A 40 19.24 32.15 -8.88
N ASP A 41 18.31 32.90 -9.43
CA ASP A 41 17.76 34.08 -8.78
C ASP A 41 16.81 33.66 -7.65
N ALA A 42 15.90 32.71 -7.91
CA ALA A 42 14.77 32.36 -7.05
C ALA A 42 15.09 31.97 -5.60
N LEU A 43 16.31 31.49 -5.30
CA LEU A 43 16.57 30.77 -4.05
C LEU A 43 17.76 31.28 -3.23
N TYR A 44 18.67 32.07 -3.80
CA TYR A 44 19.86 32.53 -3.06
C TYR A 44 20.03 34.05 -3.02
N HIS A 45 19.85 34.81 -4.11
CA HIS A 45 20.03 36.26 -4.08
C HIS A 45 19.35 36.98 -5.27
N LEU A 46 18.03 37.27 -5.18
CA LEU A 46 17.28 38.08 -6.15
C LEU A 46 17.59 39.60 -6.04
N LYS A 47 18.87 39.98 -6.12
CA LYS A 47 19.27 41.39 -6.32
C LYS A 47 19.06 41.86 -7.78
N THR A 48 18.83 40.93 -8.69
CA THR A 48 18.51 41.16 -10.10
C THR A 48 17.01 41.45 -10.27
N VAL A 49 16.72 42.60 -10.89
CA VAL A 49 15.37 43.06 -11.22
C VAL A 49 14.92 42.32 -12.48
N SER A 50 14.13 41.24 -12.34
CA SER A 50 13.51 40.61 -13.51
C SER A 50 12.32 41.45 -14.00
N PRO A 51 12.01 41.48 -15.31
CA PRO A 51 10.82 42.17 -15.81
C PRO A 51 9.53 41.68 -15.16
N ALA A 52 9.46 40.40 -14.78
CA ALA A 52 8.31 39.83 -14.07
C ALA A 52 8.22 40.28 -12.61
N ARG A 53 9.36 40.36 -11.91
CA ARG A 53 9.42 40.94 -10.56
C ARG A 53 9.03 42.42 -10.60
N THR A 54 9.49 43.15 -11.60
CA THR A 54 9.16 44.56 -11.83
C THR A 54 7.67 44.72 -12.09
N ALA A 55 7.12 43.98 -13.06
CA ALA A 55 5.70 43.99 -13.38
C ALA A 55 4.84 43.57 -12.17
N PHE A 56 5.24 42.54 -11.43
CA PHE A 56 4.50 42.11 -10.24
C PHE A 56 4.52 43.13 -9.10
N LEU A 57 5.69 43.76 -8.85
CA LEU A 57 5.83 44.85 -7.87
C LEU A 57 5.06 46.11 -8.29
N GLU A 58 5.07 46.44 -9.59
CA GLU A 58 4.28 47.52 -10.17
C GLU A 58 2.79 47.23 -10.03
N ILE A 59 2.31 46.05 -10.46
CA ILE A 59 0.91 45.66 -10.39
C ILE A 59 0.40 45.58 -8.94
N ARG A 60 1.23 45.16 -7.97
CA ARG A 60 0.87 45.16 -6.53
C ARG A 60 0.64 46.58 -5.99
N ASN A 61 1.31 47.59 -6.54
CA ASN A 61 1.17 48.99 -6.16
C ASN A 61 0.12 49.76 -6.99
N TYR A 62 -0.53 49.12 -7.97
CA TYR A 62 -1.60 49.74 -8.74
C TYR A 62 -2.97 49.57 -8.05
N PRO A 63 -3.80 50.62 -7.96
CA PRO A 63 -5.23 50.45 -7.70
C PRO A 63 -5.79 49.49 -8.76
N ARG A 64 -6.68 48.57 -8.38
CA ARG A 64 -7.37 47.64 -9.30
C ARG A 64 -7.61 48.33 -10.65
N TYR A 65 -7.07 47.78 -11.73
CA TYR A 65 -7.33 48.31 -13.07
C TYR A 65 -8.84 48.51 -13.25
N VAL A 66 -9.20 49.68 -13.77
CA VAL A 66 -10.57 50.16 -13.95
C VAL A 66 -11.42 49.21 -14.83
N ASP A 67 -10.78 48.26 -15.54
CA ASP A 67 -11.41 47.25 -16.41
C ASP A 67 -11.35 45.79 -15.87
N GLY A 68 -11.03 45.57 -14.59
CA GLY A 68 -11.26 44.27 -13.93
C GLY A 68 -10.27 43.12 -14.24
N ALA A 69 -9.17 43.34 -14.99
CA ALA A 69 -8.17 42.30 -15.26
C ALA A 69 -7.14 42.15 -14.10
N SER A 70 -6.91 40.92 -13.63
CA SER A 70 -5.93 40.59 -12.58
C SER A 70 -4.49 40.49 -13.14
N ALA A 71 -3.46 40.62 -12.29
CA ALA A 71 -2.04 40.42 -12.66
C ALA A 71 -1.80 39.11 -13.43
N ARG A 72 -2.49 38.05 -13.02
CA ARG A 72 -2.48 36.73 -13.65
C ARG A 72 -2.98 36.77 -15.10
N THR A 73 -3.98 37.58 -15.39
CA THR A 73 -4.54 37.75 -16.74
C THR A 73 -3.52 38.37 -17.69
N VAL A 74 -2.77 39.38 -17.22
CA VAL A 74 -1.71 40.03 -18.01
C VAL A 74 -0.57 39.05 -18.29
N LEU A 75 -0.09 38.33 -17.26
CA LEU A 75 0.96 37.32 -17.41
C LEU A 75 0.53 36.20 -18.37
N GLN A 76 -0.72 35.73 -18.28
CA GLN A 76 -1.27 34.75 -19.21
C GLN A 76 -1.27 35.25 -20.66
N GLY A 77 -1.70 36.50 -20.89
CA GLY A 77 -1.68 37.10 -22.22
C GLY A 77 -0.27 37.26 -22.81
N MET A 78 0.74 37.50 -21.96
CA MET A 78 2.14 37.48 -22.38
C MET A 78 2.60 36.07 -22.76
N MET A 79 2.27 35.07 -21.93
CA MET A 79 2.65 33.67 -22.16
C MET A 79 2.00 33.08 -23.41
N ALA A 80 0.73 33.41 -23.67
CA ALA A 80 0.07 33.03 -24.91
C ALA A 80 0.88 33.47 -26.14
N ARG A 81 1.39 34.71 -26.18
CA ARG A 81 2.21 35.20 -27.30
C ARG A 81 3.57 34.51 -27.41
N VAL A 82 4.23 34.26 -26.29
CA VAL A 82 5.54 33.59 -26.26
C VAL A 82 5.41 32.14 -26.75
N GLN A 83 4.45 31.40 -26.20
CA GLN A 83 4.20 30.01 -26.59
C GLN A 83 3.74 29.91 -28.05
N ASP A 84 2.95 30.87 -28.52
CA ASP A 84 2.54 30.92 -29.92
C ASP A 84 3.74 31.16 -30.85
N GLY A 85 4.62 32.11 -30.52
CA GLY A 85 5.85 32.36 -31.26
C GLY A 85 6.79 31.15 -31.27
N ALA A 86 6.99 30.50 -30.12
CA ALA A 86 7.75 29.27 -29.97
C ALA A 86 7.20 28.14 -30.86
N GLY A 87 5.89 27.93 -30.83
CA GLY A 87 5.18 26.97 -31.65
C GLY A 87 5.35 27.22 -33.14
N HIS A 88 5.15 28.46 -33.59
CA HIS A 88 5.32 28.84 -34.99
C HIS A 88 6.75 28.65 -35.48
N LEU A 89 7.75 28.97 -34.65
CA LEU A 89 9.16 28.78 -34.96
C LEU A 89 9.49 27.30 -35.18
N MET A 90 9.10 26.43 -34.23
CA MET A 90 9.34 24.98 -34.34
C MET A 90 8.57 24.36 -35.51
N ALA A 91 7.32 24.78 -35.75
CA ALA A 91 6.51 24.33 -36.88
C ALA A 91 7.07 24.79 -38.24
N ARG A 92 7.69 25.97 -38.30
CA ARG A 92 8.36 26.45 -39.52
C ARG A 92 9.62 25.66 -39.80
N LEU A 93 10.46 25.43 -38.78
CA LEU A 93 11.67 24.61 -38.88
C LEU A 93 11.34 23.17 -39.33
N SER A 94 10.25 22.60 -38.82
CA SER A 94 9.81 21.26 -39.24
C SER A 94 9.24 21.20 -40.67
N ARG A 95 8.99 22.35 -41.33
CA ARG A 95 8.46 22.41 -42.70
C ARG A 95 9.47 22.92 -43.73
N THR A 96 10.67 23.28 -43.30
CA THR A 96 11.76 23.69 -44.19
C THR A 96 12.07 22.57 -45.19
N LYS A 97 12.15 22.90 -46.48
CA LYS A 97 12.47 21.96 -47.55
C LYS A 97 13.97 21.96 -47.81
N ASP A 98 14.73 21.22 -46.99
CA ASP A 98 16.19 21.14 -47.03
C ASP A 98 16.71 19.70 -47.02
N GLY A 99 15.96 18.78 -47.61
CA GLY A 99 16.26 17.34 -47.53
C GLY A 99 15.93 16.72 -46.17
N GLY A 100 15.29 17.46 -45.25
CA GLY A 100 14.90 16.95 -43.93
C GLY A 100 15.92 17.26 -42.82
N LEU A 101 17.03 17.93 -43.16
CA LEU A 101 18.09 18.29 -42.22
C LEU A 101 17.58 19.18 -41.08
N SER A 102 16.71 20.16 -41.37
CA SER A 102 16.11 21.04 -40.36
C SER A 102 15.22 20.29 -39.39
N ARG A 103 14.47 19.29 -39.86
CA ARG A 103 13.63 18.42 -39.01
C ARG A 103 14.49 17.62 -38.05
N GLU A 104 15.55 17.02 -38.59
CA GLU A 104 16.44 16.17 -37.80
C GLU A 104 17.26 16.98 -36.80
N ALA A 105 17.74 18.16 -37.20
CA ALA A 105 18.41 19.09 -36.31
C ALA A 105 17.51 19.56 -35.15
N LEU A 106 16.23 19.83 -35.44
CA LEU A 106 15.25 20.21 -34.44
C LEU A 106 15.01 19.06 -33.45
N LEU A 107 14.73 17.84 -33.91
CA LEU A 107 14.45 16.70 -33.04
C LEU A 107 15.68 16.27 -32.24
N SER A 108 16.87 16.33 -32.83
CA SER A 108 18.14 16.07 -32.12
C SER A 108 18.35 17.06 -30.99
N TRP A 109 18.05 18.34 -31.23
CA TRP A 109 18.12 19.38 -30.21
C TRP A 109 17.07 19.18 -29.12
N VAL A 110 15.82 18.86 -29.48
CA VAL A 110 14.75 18.53 -28.51
C VAL A 110 15.12 17.32 -27.66
N ALA A 111 15.65 16.27 -28.28
CA ALA A 111 16.11 15.06 -27.59
C ALA A 111 17.25 15.38 -26.61
N ALA A 112 18.19 16.25 -27.02
CA ALA A 112 19.24 16.73 -26.13
C ALA A 112 18.67 17.52 -24.92
N VAL A 113 17.66 18.36 -25.14
CA VAL A 113 16.94 19.07 -24.05
C VAL A 113 16.30 18.08 -23.08
N GLY A 114 15.55 17.09 -23.57
CA GLY A 114 14.93 16.07 -22.71
C GLY A 114 15.97 15.30 -21.88
N ARG A 115 17.02 14.77 -22.53
CA ARG A 115 18.07 13.97 -21.87
C ARG A 115 18.88 14.76 -20.84
N ALA A 116 19.23 16.01 -21.14
CA ALA A 116 20.00 16.84 -20.22
C ALA A 116 19.21 17.21 -18.96
N ASN A 117 17.88 17.05 -18.99
CA ASN A 117 16.98 17.41 -17.91
C ASN A 117 16.39 16.19 -17.17
N THR A 118 16.82 14.96 -17.44
CA THR A 118 16.32 13.77 -16.72
C THR A 118 16.58 13.81 -15.21
N VAL A 119 17.62 14.53 -14.77
CA VAL A 119 17.88 14.80 -13.34
C VAL A 119 16.71 15.52 -12.65
N ARG A 120 15.93 16.32 -13.41
CA ARG A 120 14.73 17.00 -12.89
C ARG A 120 13.60 16.00 -12.62
N GLY A 121 13.57 14.85 -13.27
CA GLY A 121 12.57 13.80 -13.05
C GLY A 121 12.65 13.17 -11.65
N ALA A 122 13.82 13.22 -11.00
CA ALA A 122 14.03 12.71 -9.63
C ALA A 122 13.31 13.52 -8.54
N PHE A 123 12.83 14.73 -8.88
CA PHE A 123 12.12 15.65 -8.00
C PHE A 123 10.69 15.15 -7.65
N GLY A 124 10.17 14.16 -8.36
CA GLY A 124 8.78 13.68 -8.24
C GLY A 124 8.53 12.54 -7.25
N GLU A 125 9.55 11.94 -6.63
CA GLU A 125 9.39 10.60 -6.03
C GLU A 125 9.56 10.47 -4.51
N THR A 126 10.01 11.45 -3.72
CA THR A 126 10.23 11.20 -2.27
C THR A 126 9.98 12.37 -1.31
N SER A 127 9.67 12.00 -0.07
CA SER A 127 9.38 12.91 1.04
C SER A 127 10.63 13.51 1.70
N ASP A 128 10.63 14.84 1.77
CA ASP A 128 11.31 15.78 2.69
C ASP A 128 12.84 15.75 2.88
N MET A 129 13.57 14.62 2.75
CA MET A 129 15.04 14.61 2.90
C MET A 129 15.82 14.96 1.63
N ARG A 130 15.21 14.93 0.44
CA ARG A 130 15.93 15.25 -0.82
C ARG A 130 16.14 16.74 -1.08
N LEU A 131 15.60 17.63 -0.26
CA LEU A 131 15.46 19.02 -0.67
C LEU A 131 16.77 19.81 -0.91
N GLN A 132 17.86 19.50 -0.20
CA GLN A 132 19.16 20.13 -0.51
C GLN A 132 19.72 19.64 -1.84
N GLN A 133 19.44 18.38 -2.20
CA GLN A 133 19.81 17.76 -3.46
C GLN A 133 18.88 18.25 -4.59
N ASP A 134 17.58 18.34 -4.35
CA ASP A 134 16.55 18.86 -5.27
C ASP A 134 16.78 20.32 -5.68
N LEU A 135 17.34 21.13 -4.77
CA LEU A 135 17.72 22.51 -5.06
C LEU A 135 18.97 22.56 -5.94
N ALA A 136 19.96 21.73 -5.67
CA ALA A 136 21.15 21.60 -6.50
C ALA A 136 20.79 21.08 -7.91
N ASP A 137 19.86 20.11 -8.00
CA ASP A 137 19.35 19.54 -9.25
C ASP A 137 18.48 20.54 -10.04
N PHE A 138 17.70 21.37 -9.35
CA PHE A 138 16.97 22.48 -9.96
C PHE A 138 17.90 23.54 -10.53
N VAL A 139 18.90 23.94 -9.75
CA VAL A 139 19.95 24.86 -10.20
C VAL A 139 20.68 24.19 -11.38
N ALA A 140 20.93 22.89 -11.35
CA ALA A 140 21.60 22.17 -12.42
C ALA A 140 20.80 21.98 -13.72
N GLY A 141 19.47 21.99 -13.69
CA GLY A 141 18.61 21.82 -14.88
C GLY A 141 18.35 23.11 -15.67
N GLY A 142 17.66 22.97 -16.80
CA GLY A 142 17.08 24.10 -17.55
C GLY A 142 15.92 24.74 -16.79
N SER A 143 15.60 25.99 -17.08
CA SER A 143 14.53 26.73 -16.40
C SER A 143 13.13 26.17 -16.70
N ASP A 144 12.20 26.34 -15.76
CA ASP A 144 10.79 25.93 -15.93
C ASP A 144 10.17 26.63 -17.16
N GLY A 145 10.43 27.92 -17.33
CA GLY A 145 9.95 28.70 -18.47
C GLY A 145 10.44 28.15 -19.81
N PHE A 146 11.73 27.83 -19.90
CA PHE A 146 12.32 27.21 -21.09
C PHE A 146 11.66 25.87 -21.42
N LEU A 147 11.54 24.98 -20.43
CA LEU A 147 10.98 23.65 -20.65
C LEU A 147 9.49 23.68 -20.99
N LEU A 148 8.70 24.57 -20.38
CA LEU A 148 7.29 24.76 -20.72
C LEU A 148 7.11 25.23 -22.16
N ASN A 149 7.92 26.18 -22.63
CA ASN A 149 7.88 26.67 -24.01
C ASN A 149 8.31 25.61 -25.03
N VAL A 150 9.42 24.88 -24.77
CA VAL A 150 9.85 23.77 -25.63
C VAL A 150 8.77 22.70 -25.71
N THR A 151 8.17 22.35 -24.57
CA THR A 151 7.07 21.38 -24.50
C THR A 151 5.83 21.88 -25.27
N GLY A 152 5.47 23.15 -25.12
CA GLY A 152 4.35 23.75 -25.87
C GLY A 152 4.55 23.70 -27.38
N GLY A 153 5.78 23.92 -27.85
CA GLY A 153 6.12 23.75 -29.26
C GLY A 153 6.02 22.29 -29.74
N CYS A 154 6.47 21.34 -28.93
CA CYS A 154 6.33 19.90 -29.21
C CYS A 154 4.86 19.45 -29.22
N LEU A 155 4.03 19.92 -28.28
CA LEU A 155 2.59 19.66 -28.25
C LEU A 155 1.89 20.13 -29.53
N ARG A 156 2.29 21.29 -30.07
CA ARG A 156 1.78 21.77 -31.37
C ARG A 156 2.23 20.91 -32.54
N LEU A 157 3.44 20.37 -32.52
CA LEU A 157 3.88 19.37 -33.52
C LEU A 157 3.11 18.05 -33.38
N ALA A 158 2.69 17.70 -32.17
CA ALA A 158 1.92 16.50 -31.86
C ALA A 158 0.40 16.63 -32.11
N GLU A 159 -0.10 17.83 -32.40
CA GLU A 159 -1.52 18.11 -32.71
C GLU A 159 -2.17 17.14 -33.71
N PRO A 160 -1.49 16.65 -34.78
CA PRO A 160 -2.09 15.68 -35.69
C PRO A 160 -2.50 14.35 -35.02
N PHE A 161 -1.85 13.95 -33.93
CA PHE A 161 -2.25 12.78 -33.16
C PHE A 161 -3.54 13.05 -32.39
N THR A 162 -3.58 14.13 -31.60
CA THR A 162 -4.71 14.43 -30.70
C THR A 162 -5.96 14.85 -31.48
N SER A 163 -5.83 15.68 -32.51
CA SER A 163 -6.94 16.12 -33.35
C SER A 163 -7.55 14.97 -34.16
N GLY A 164 -6.71 14.09 -34.71
CA GLY A 164 -7.12 12.91 -35.45
C GLY A 164 -7.80 11.86 -34.55
N TRP A 165 -7.24 11.61 -33.37
CA TRP A 165 -7.84 10.74 -32.34
C TRP A 165 -9.23 11.26 -31.91
N LEU A 166 -9.34 12.56 -31.60
CA LEU A 166 -10.61 13.21 -31.25
C LEU A 166 -11.64 13.12 -32.38
N ALA A 167 -11.23 13.27 -33.64
CA ALA A 167 -12.12 13.18 -34.79
C ALA A 167 -12.75 11.78 -34.92
N ILE A 168 -11.95 10.72 -34.75
CA ILE A 168 -12.47 9.35 -34.77
C ILE A 168 -13.39 9.10 -33.57
N TYR A 169 -13.00 9.57 -32.38
CA TYR A 169 -13.87 9.43 -31.21
C TYR A 169 -15.24 10.08 -31.42
N ARG A 170 -15.28 11.30 -31.98
CA ARG A 170 -16.53 12.02 -32.28
C ARG A 170 -17.42 11.31 -33.31
N SER A 171 -16.87 10.40 -34.11
CA SER A 171 -17.66 9.55 -35.02
C SER A 171 -18.36 8.38 -34.32
N GLY A 172 -18.11 8.18 -33.01
CA GLY A 172 -18.68 7.10 -32.21
C GLY A 172 -17.84 5.82 -32.18
N ALA A 173 -16.67 5.81 -32.84
CA ALA A 173 -15.75 4.67 -32.86
C ALA A 173 -14.71 4.72 -31.73
N ASP A 174 -14.18 3.56 -31.31
CA ASP A 174 -12.97 3.47 -30.50
C ASP A 174 -11.77 3.89 -31.39
N PRO A 175 -11.05 4.98 -31.07
CA PRO A 175 -10.03 5.54 -31.97
C PRO A 175 -8.90 4.57 -32.32
N PHE A 176 -8.38 3.85 -31.34
CA PHE A 176 -7.26 2.93 -31.54
C PHE A 176 -7.72 1.63 -32.20
N ALA A 177 -8.90 1.12 -31.86
CA ALA A 177 -9.46 -0.05 -32.53
C ALA A 177 -9.80 0.24 -34.01
N ALA A 178 -10.41 1.40 -34.30
CA ALA A 178 -10.70 1.82 -35.66
C ALA A 178 -9.43 2.06 -36.48
N ALA A 179 -8.40 2.66 -35.86
CA ALA A 179 -7.10 2.83 -36.49
C ALA A 179 -6.43 1.49 -36.83
N ALA A 180 -6.44 0.54 -35.89
CA ALA A 180 -5.90 -0.81 -36.11
C ALA A 180 -6.66 -1.59 -37.19
N ALA A 181 -8.00 -1.48 -37.21
CA ALA A 181 -8.82 -2.14 -38.22
C ALA A 181 -8.61 -1.56 -39.63
N ALA A 182 -8.49 -0.23 -39.73
CA ALA A 182 -8.23 0.44 -41.00
C ALA A 182 -6.85 0.06 -41.57
N ALA A 183 -5.83 -0.08 -40.72
CA ALA A 183 -4.50 -0.57 -41.09
C ALA A 183 -4.54 -1.98 -41.71
N ALA A 184 -5.34 -2.88 -41.12
CA ALA A 184 -5.47 -4.26 -41.61
C ALA A 184 -6.28 -4.38 -42.92
N GLY A 185 -7.16 -3.43 -43.23
CA GLY A 185 -8.17 -3.54 -44.28
C GLY A 185 -7.80 -2.98 -45.66
N GLY A 186 -6.60 -2.40 -45.84
CA GLY A 186 -6.15 -1.84 -47.13
C GLY A 186 -6.97 -0.65 -47.66
N ALA A 187 -7.90 -0.11 -46.86
CA ALA A 187 -8.69 1.07 -47.19
C ALA A 187 -7.87 2.36 -47.00
N ALA A 188 -8.30 3.47 -47.61
CA ALA A 188 -7.68 4.77 -47.39
C ALA A 188 -7.74 5.13 -45.88
N LEU A 189 -6.57 5.12 -45.23
CA LEU A 189 -6.45 5.35 -43.80
C LEU A 189 -6.86 6.80 -43.47
N PRO A 190 -7.77 7.01 -42.50
CA PRO A 190 -7.85 8.31 -41.83
C PRO A 190 -6.45 8.75 -41.40
N ARG A 191 -6.14 10.04 -41.47
CA ARG A 191 -4.79 10.57 -41.17
C ARG A 191 -4.22 10.07 -39.84
N PHE A 192 -5.06 9.86 -38.83
CA PHE A 192 -4.66 9.27 -37.55
C PHE A 192 -4.32 7.78 -37.63
N ALA A 193 -5.05 6.98 -38.42
CA ALA A 193 -4.79 5.55 -38.54
C ALA A 193 -3.41 5.29 -39.16
N ASP A 194 -3.02 6.10 -40.15
CA ASP A 194 -1.67 6.09 -40.74
C ASP A 194 -0.59 6.46 -39.71
N LEU A 195 -0.84 7.51 -38.93
CA LEU A 195 0.06 7.94 -37.85
C LEU A 195 0.20 6.86 -36.77
N PHE A 196 -0.90 6.23 -36.37
CA PHE A 196 -0.94 5.19 -35.36
C PHE A 196 -0.16 3.94 -35.79
N GLU A 197 -0.48 3.39 -36.96
CA GLU A 197 0.14 2.17 -37.47
C GLU A 197 1.65 2.31 -37.63
N LYS A 198 2.09 3.45 -38.18
CA LYS A 198 3.49 3.68 -38.52
C LYS A 198 4.33 4.21 -37.37
N HIS A 199 3.74 4.84 -36.34
CA HIS A 199 4.51 5.67 -35.41
C HIS A 199 4.25 5.43 -33.92
N LEU A 200 3.10 4.90 -33.49
CA LEU A 200 2.80 4.67 -32.05
C LEU A 200 3.15 3.24 -31.61
N ARG A 201 4.44 2.90 -31.67
CA ARG A 201 4.98 1.56 -31.36
C ARG A 201 5.78 1.57 -30.05
N PRO A 202 5.40 0.82 -28.98
CA PRO A 202 6.15 0.78 -27.72
C PRO A 202 7.62 0.36 -27.87
N GLU A 203 7.96 -0.38 -28.94
CA GLU A 203 9.32 -0.75 -29.32
C GLU A 203 10.24 0.44 -29.53
N TYR A 204 9.68 1.63 -29.76
CA TYR A 204 10.42 2.88 -29.85
C TYR A 204 11.29 3.12 -28.59
N TYR A 205 10.77 2.86 -27.39
CA TYR A 205 11.52 3.07 -26.14
C TYR A 205 12.80 2.23 -26.07
N ARG A 206 12.78 1.04 -26.69
CA ARG A 206 13.94 0.16 -26.79
C ARG A 206 14.88 0.58 -27.93
N THR A 207 14.33 0.80 -29.12
CA THR A 207 15.12 1.02 -30.35
C THR A 207 15.74 2.42 -30.43
N GLN A 208 15.12 3.43 -29.82
CA GLN A 208 15.54 4.84 -29.88
C GLN A 208 16.14 5.36 -28.58
N ARG A 209 16.82 4.48 -27.82
CA ARG A 209 17.52 4.81 -26.56
C ARG A 209 18.51 5.97 -26.71
N HIS A 210 19.17 6.09 -27.86
CA HIS A 210 20.08 7.21 -28.13
C HIS A 210 19.38 8.59 -28.15
N ARG A 211 18.07 8.63 -28.46
CA ARG A 211 17.25 9.85 -28.42
C ARG A 211 16.69 10.10 -27.02
N LEU A 212 16.12 9.08 -26.39
CA LEU A 212 15.44 9.20 -25.10
C LEU A 212 16.38 9.24 -23.88
N GLY A 213 17.62 8.78 -24.03
CA GLY A 213 18.58 8.63 -22.93
C GLY A 213 18.50 7.26 -22.28
N ASP A 214 19.29 7.05 -21.22
CA ASP A 214 19.27 5.80 -20.49
C ASP A 214 18.05 5.72 -19.56
N LEU A 215 17.14 4.80 -19.88
CA LEU A 215 15.94 4.49 -19.10
C LEU A 215 16.10 3.23 -18.23
N SER A 216 17.32 2.66 -18.12
CA SER A 216 17.56 1.42 -17.36
C SER A 216 17.15 1.49 -15.88
N GLY A 217 17.23 2.69 -15.27
CA GLY A 217 16.82 2.94 -13.88
C GLY A 217 15.34 3.29 -13.68
N VAL A 218 14.57 3.43 -14.77
CA VAL A 218 13.17 3.89 -14.75
C VAL A 218 12.24 2.69 -14.67
N PHE A 219 11.19 2.80 -13.85
CA PHE A 219 10.13 1.80 -13.79
C PHE A 219 9.35 1.72 -15.09
N ASN A 220 8.81 0.56 -15.41
CA ASN A 220 7.84 0.41 -16.48
C ASN A 220 6.41 0.27 -15.91
N VAL A 221 5.41 0.32 -16.79
CA VAL A 221 3.99 0.17 -16.40
C VAL A 221 3.72 -1.17 -15.68
N THR A 222 4.57 -2.18 -15.87
CA THR A 222 4.47 -3.47 -15.18
C THR A 222 5.16 -3.50 -13.80
N GLY A 223 5.67 -2.37 -13.30
CA GLY A 223 6.29 -2.24 -11.97
C GLY A 223 7.66 -2.90 -11.82
N SER A 224 8.35 -3.25 -12.91
CA SER A 224 9.66 -3.92 -12.87
C SER A 224 10.79 -2.97 -13.24
N ARG A 225 11.93 -3.04 -12.53
CA ARG A 225 13.21 -2.45 -12.96
C ARG A 225 14.00 -3.44 -13.80
N GLY A 226 14.59 -2.98 -14.91
CA GLY A 226 15.77 -3.58 -15.56
C GLY A 226 15.72 -5.03 -16.10
N SER A 227 14.77 -5.90 -15.72
CA SER A 227 14.84 -7.35 -16.00
C SER A 227 13.91 -7.88 -17.09
N GLY A 228 13.18 -7.00 -17.81
CA GLY A 228 12.24 -7.43 -18.85
C GLY A 228 12.00 -6.47 -20.02
N GLY A 229 12.73 -5.37 -20.11
CA GLY A 229 12.56 -4.37 -21.18
C GLY A 229 13.79 -3.50 -21.47
N PHE A 230 14.68 -3.34 -20.49
CA PHE A 230 15.81 -2.39 -20.54
C PHE A 230 17.06 -2.95 -19.84
N THR A 231 17.50 -4.17 -20.18
CA THR A 231 18.69 -4.79 -19.56
C THR A 231 19.98 -4.03 -19.91
N ALA A 232 21.00 -4.18 -19.06
CA ALA A 232 22.38 -3.75 -19.33
C ALA A 232 23.16 -4.76 -20.20
N ASP A 233 22.67 -6.00 -20.29
CA ASP A 233 23.25 -7.10 -21.09
C ASP A 233 22.81 -7.07 -22.57
N ASP A 234 21.83 -6.22 -22.94
CA ASP A 234 21.61 -5.88 -24.35
C ASP A 234 22.77 -4.96 -24.74
N ASP A 235 23.67 -5.42 -25.62
CA ASP A 235 24.96 -4.80 -25.94
C ASP A 235 24.94 -3.26 -25.79
N PRO A 236 25.77 -2.66 -24.91
CA PRO A 236 25.94 -1.21 -24.94
C PRO A 236 26.34 -0.83 -26.37
N PRO A 237 25.76 0.23 -26.97
CA PRO A 237 26.14 0.62 -28.32
C PRO A 237 27.66 0.77 -28.35
N ALA A 238 28.30 -0.03 -29.22
CA ALA A 238 29.73 -0.04 -29.39
C ALA A 238 30.16 1.38 -29.80
N ALA A 239 30.85 2.07 -28.89
CA ALA A 239 31.13 3.50 -28.94
C ALA A 239 29.86 4.40 -28.88
N GLY A 240 29.95 5.50 -28.13
CA GLY A 240 28.82 6.40 -27.90
C GLY A 240 28.10 6.76 -29.21
N PRO A 241 26.76 6.66 -29.26
CA PRO A 241 26.03 6.86 -30.50
C PRO A 241 26.34 8.26 -31.06
N PRO A 242 26.55 8.41 -32.37
CA PRO A 242 26.77 9.73 -32.96
C PRO A 242 25.55 10.61 -32.64
N MET A 243 25.80 11.76 -32.01
CA MET A 243 24.77 12.74 -31.64
C MET A 243 24.11 13.39 -32.86
N LEU A 244 24.74 13.24 -34.03
CA LEU A 244 24.18 13.55 -35.33
C LEU A 244 23.73 12.26 -35.98
N LEU A 245 22.45 12.22 -36.33
CA LEU A 245 21.90 11.14 -37.12
C LEU A 245 22.59 11.17 -38.49
N GLN A 246 23.24 10.07 -38.85
CA GLN A 246 23.80 9.92 -40.19
C GLN A 246 22.64 10.02 -41.18
N SER A 247 22.66 11.05 -42.02
CA SER A 247 21.53 11.45 -42.85
C SER A 247 21.14 10.42 -43.92
N ASP A 248 21.91 9.34 -44.16
CA ASP A 248 21.75 8.58 -45.41
C ASP A 248 22.00 7.06 -45.33
N ALA A 249 21.89 6.39 -44.17
CA ALA A 249 22.30 4.97 -44.07
C ALA A 249 21.28 3.93 -43.55
N VAL A 250 20.01 4.27 -43.28
CA VAL A 250 18.99 3.27 -42.92
C VAL A 250 17.70 3.48 -43.70
N GLY A 251 17.77 3.21 -45.00
CA GLY A 251 16.60 2.82 -45.80
C GLY A 251 16.17 1.36 -45.51
N GLY A 252 16.28 0.91 -44.27
CA GLY A 252 15.81 -0.40 -43.82
C GLY A 252 14.47 -0.26 -43.10
N GLU A 253 13.59 -1.24 -43.26
CA GLU A 253 12.36 -1.37 -42.47
C GLU A 253 12.70 -1.26 -40.96
N GLY A 254 12.40 -0.11 -40.34
CA GLY A 254 12.63 0.11 -38.90
C GLY A 254 13.21 1.46 -38.45
N ALA A 255 13.61 2.37 -39.34
CA ALA A 255 14.00 3.73 -38.93
C ALA A 255 12.77 4.54 -38.44
N PRO A 256 12.84 5.22 -37.28
CA PRO A 256 11.69 5.96 -36.74
C PRO A 256 11.34 7.14 -37.64
N SER A 257 10.06 7.44 -37.76
CA SER A 257 9.63 8.65 -38.48
C SER A 257 9.75 9.88 -37.60
N PHE A 258 9.86 11.05 -38.24
CA PHE A 258 9.73 12.35 -37.60
C PHE A 258 8.53 12.45 -36.63
N MET A 259 7.40 11.84 -36.98
CA MET A 259 6.19 11.89 -36.14
C MET A 259 6.28 10.97 -34.92
N ALA A 260 6.98 9.82 -35.03
CA ALA A 260 7.26 8.97 -33.88
C ALA A 260 8.14 9.73 -32.87
N ASP A 261 9.20 10.37 -33.34
CA ASP A 261 10.06 11.21 -32.52
C ASP A 261 9.28 12.30 -31.79
N VAL A 262 8.42 13.03 -32.50
CA VAL A 262 7.58 14.06 -31.92
C VAL A 262 6.75 13.50 -30.77
N PHE A 263 6.10 12.35 -30.93
CA PHE A 263 5.28 11.75 -29.89
C PHE A 263 6.07 11.38 -28.63
N PHE A 264 7.12 10.56 -28.78
CA PHE A 264 7.87 10.04 -27.62
C PHE A 264 8.76 11.08 -26.94
N LEU A 265 9.31 12.04 -27.71
CA LEU A 265 10.02 13.18 -27.11
C LEU A 265 9.08 14.13 -26.38
N THR A 266 7.83 14.27 -26.84
CA THR A 266 6.82 15.03 -26.10
C THR A 266 6.58 14.42 -24.73
N GLN A 267 6.42 13.08 -24.63
CA GLN A 267 6.28 12.40 -23.33
C GLN A 267 7.47 12.66 -22.40
N LEU A 268 8.71 12.54 -22.91
CA LEU A 268 9.91 12.83 -22.11
C LEU A 268 9.94 14.29 -21.64
N LEU A 269 9.58 15.24 -22.50
CA LEU A 269 9.52 16.66 -22.14
C LEU A 269 8.44 16.96 -21.10
N LEU A 270 7.26 16.34 -21.22
CA LEU A 270 6.19 16.42 -20.22
C LEU A 270 6.72 16.02 -18.84
N HIS A 271 7.47 14.91 -18.79
CA HIS A 271 8.06 14.38 -17.57
C HIS A 271 9.08 15.31 -16.91
N VAL A 272 10.04 15.84 -17.69
CA VAL A 272 11.15 16.64 -17.12
C VAL A 272 10.83 18.15 -17.00
N GLY A 273 9.78 18.60 -17.66
CA GLY A 273 9.36 20.00 -17.75
C GLY A 273 8.05 20.28 -16.99
N PRO A 274 6.88 20.32 -17.67
CA PRO A 274 5.61 20.71 -17.06
C PRO A 274 5.26 19.98 -15.77
N MET A 275 5.47 18.67 -15.70
CA MET A 275 5.14 17.90 -14.49
C MET A 275 6.01 18.30 -13.31
N GLN A 276 7.31 18.56 -13.54
CA GLN A 276 8.19 19.06 -12.49
C GLN A 276 7.80 20.46 -12.02
N SER A 277 7.27 21.31 -12.91
CA SER A 277 6.70 22.61 -12.52
C SER A 277 5.45 22.45 -11.65
N VAL A 278 4.56 21.50 -11.99
CA VAL A 278 3.37 21.16 -11.18
C VAL A 278 3.77 20.66 -9.79
N PHE A 279 4.69 19.68 -9.72
CA PHE A 279 5.14 19.10 -8.45
C PHE A 279 5.85 20.14 -7.58
N ARG A 280 6.69 20.99 -8.17
CA ARG A 280 7.38 22.09 -7.47
C ARG A 280 6.40 23.11 -6.92
N ARG A 281 5.43 23.55 -7.72
CA ARG A 281 4.37 24.46 -7.27
C ARG A 281 3.64 23.90 -6.05
N ARG A 282 3.25 22.63 -6.08
CA ARG A 282 2.61 21.94 -4.93
C ARG A 282 3.51 21.90 -3.70
N ALA A 283 4.76 21.46 -3.86
CA ALA A 283 5.73 21.36 -2.77
C ALA A 283 6.01 22.72 -2.10
N MET A 284 6.17 23.77 -2.90
CA MET A 284 6.37 25.13 -2.39
C MET A 284 5.14 25.65 -1.64
N THR A 285 3.93 25.41 -2.16
CA THR A 285 2.66 25.82 -1.52
C THR A 285 2.50 25.20 -0.13
N LYS A 286 2.75 23.90 0.01
CA LYS A 286 2.65 23.19 1.31
C LYS A 286 3.59 23.80 2.35
N ARG A 287 4.84 24.04 1.98
CA ARG A 287 5.86 24.63 2.87
C ARG A 287 5.56 26.06 3.26
N PHE A 288 5.02 26.82 2.32
CA PHE A 288 4.55 28.16 2.57
C PHE A 288 3.45 28.15 3.64
N GLN A 289 2.43 27.31 3.49
CA GLN A 289 1.37 27.16 4.49
C GLN A 289 1.92 26.79 5.87
N ASP A 290 2.90 25.88 5.92
CA ASP A 290 3.54 25.49 7.18
C ASP A 290 4.35 26.64 7.82
N ARG A 291 5.12 27.40 7.04
CA ARG A 291 5.85 28.57 7.54
C ARG A 291 4.91 29.69 7.98
N TYR A 292 3.83 29.93 7.23
CA TYR A 292 2.81 30.91 7.57
C TYR A 292 2.13 30.55 8.89
N ARG A 293 1.68 29.29 9.06
CA ARG A 293 1.09 28.82 10.33
C ARG A 293 2.04 29.01 11.51
N ARG A 294 3.34 28.73 11.33
CA ARG A 294 4.36 28.95 12.37
C ARG A 294 4.56 30.43 12.69
N ALA A 295 4.60 31.29 11.68
CA ALA A 295 4.76 32.73 11.86
C ALA A 295 3.52 33.37 12.53
N ALA A 296 2.31 32.94 12.13
CA ALA A 296 1.05 33.36 12.75
C ALA A 296 0.97 32.91 14.22
N ALA A 297 1.34 31.66 14.52
CA ALA A 297 1.40 31.15 15.88
C ALA A 297 2.44 31.90 16.75
N ALA A 298 3.58 32.29 16.17
CA ALA A 298 4.60 33.07 16.87
C ALA A 298 4.17 34.53 17.12
N ALA A 299 3.37 35.13 16.22
CA ALA A 299 2.86 36.49 16.35
C ALA A 299 1.67 36.61 17.32
N GLY A 300 0.87 35.54 17.47
CA GLY A 300 -0.24 35.48 18.45
C GLY A 300 0.21 35.18 19.89
N GLY A 301 1.49 34.85 20.12
CA GLY A 301 2.02 34.43 21.42
C GLY A 301 2.51 35.55 22.34
N SER A 302 2.33 36.83 21.99
CA SER A 302 2.77 37.95 22.83
C SER A 302 1.62 38.92 23.13
N GLY A 303 0.81 38.59 24.12
CA GLY A 303 -0.12 39.55 24.72
C GLY A 303 -1.17 38.94 25.64
N GLY A 304 -0.96 39.07 26.96
CA GLY A 304 -2.04 39.26 27.93
C GLY A 304 -2.65 38.01 28.55
N ASP A 305 -2.22 37.75 29.79
CA ASP A 305 -3.00 37.13 30.85
C ASP A 305 -4.32 37.91 31.06
N GLY A 306 -5.47 37.24 31.01
CA GLY A 306 -6.80 37.84 31.22
C GLY A 306 -7.95 36.96 30.71
N GLY A 307 -8.66 36.31 31.64
CA GLY A 307 -9.75 35.39 31.34
C GLY A 307 -11.00 36.01 30.69
N GLY A 308 -11.72 35.18 29.93
CA GLY A 308 -13.03 35.44 29.36
C GLY A 308 -13.51 34.23 28.55
N GLU A 309 -14.68 33.71 28.90
CA GLU A 309 -15.35 32.51 28.41
C GLU A 309 -15.77 32.59 26.92
N ASP A 310 -15.94 31.39 26.34
CA ASP A 310 -16.84 30.98 25.25
C ASP A 310 -16.86 31.74 23.91
N GLY A 311 -16.63 30.98 22.82
CA GLY A 311 -16.93 31.41 21.46
C GLY A 311 -16.27 30.57 20.38
N ASP A 312 -16.77 29.34 20.18
CA ASP A 312 -16.52 28.50 19.01
C ASP A 312 -17.09 29.16 17.74
N GLU A 313 -16.25 29.82 16.92
CA GLU A 313 -16.53 30.03 15.49
C GLU A 313 -15.21 30.04 14.68
N GLU A 314 -14.79 28.88 14.15
CA GLU A 314 -13.86 28.82 13.01
C GLU A 314 -14.59 29.32 11.75
N GLY A 315 -14.56 30.63 11.55
CA GLY A 315 -15.12 31.32 10.38
C GLY A 315 -14.24 31.20 9.14
N ASP A 316 -14.89 30.73 8.08
CA ASP A 316 -14.56 30.69 6.66
C ASP A 316 -13.69 31.86 6.12
N MET A 317 -12.64 31.53 5.36
CA MET A 317 -11.98 32.43 4.41
C MET A 317 -11.77 31.70 3.07
N GLY A 318 -12.86 31.46 2.35
CA GLY A 318 -12.84 31.28 0.89
C GLY A 318 -12.25 32.49 0.15
N GLU A 319 -12.01 32.35 -1.16
CA GLU A 319 -11.38 33.34 -2.06
C GLU A 319 -12.15 34.68 -2.23
N GLY A 320 -12.61 35.30 -1.16
CA GLY A 320 -13.00 36.71 -1.13
C GLY A 320 -11.75 37.59 -1.02
N GLY A 321 -11.70 38.68 -1.78
CA GLY A 321 -10.59 39.63 -1.73
C GLY A 321 -10.26 40.15 -0.31
N PRO A 322 -9.08 40.76 -0.11
CA PRO A 322 -8.61 41.14 1.22
C PRO A 322 -9.63 42.03 1.96
N PRO A 323 -9.80 41.88 3.29
CA PRO A 323 -10.61 42.79 4.07
C PRO A 323 -10.10 44.22 3.88
N SER A 324 -11.01 45.17 3.66
CA SER A 324 -10.64 46.56 3.40
C SER A 324 -9.84 47.11 4.58
N ALA A 325 -8.65 47.62 4.29
CA ALA A 325 -7.81 48.32 5.23
C ALA A 325 -8.52 49.58 5.75
N ALA A 326 -9.12 49.49 6.92
CA ALA A 326 -9.54 50.63 7.70
C ALA A 326 -9.10 50.43 9.15
N GLY A 327 -7.95 51.02 9.49
CA GLY A 327 -7.53 51.26 10.88
C GLY A 327 -6.45 50.33 11.43
N GLY A 328 -5.24 50.87 11.59
CA GLY A 328 -4.30 50.44 12.65
C GLY A 328 -3.20 49.45 12.27
N GLY A 329 -2.05 49.97 11.83
CA GLY A 329 -0.70 49.65 12.34
C GLY A 329 -0.13 48.21 12.35
N LEU A 330 -0.85 47.17 11.95
CA LEU A 330 -0.30 45.81 11.86
C LEU A 330 0.46 45.65 10.53
N ARG A 331 1.77 45.41 10.59
CA ARG A 331 2.59 45.04 9.43
C ARG A 331 1.91 43.90 8.69
N ASN A 332 1.55 44.13 7.42
CA ASN A 332 0.93 43.12 6.60
C ASN A 332 1.91 41.91 6.51
N PRO A 333 1.53 40.69 6.95
CA PRO A 333 2.40 39.52 6.89
C PRO A 333 2.85 39.17 5.46
N TYR A 334 2.21 39.75 4.43
CA TYR A 334 2.62 39.68 3.02
C TYR A 334 3.82 40.58 2.64
N ASP A 335 4.36 41.40 3.55
CA ASP A 335 5.48 42.31 3.26
C ASP A 335 6.88 41.70 3.44
N ALA A 336 6.97 40.44 3.90
CA ALA A 336 8.26 39.73 3.98
C ALA A 336 8.77 39.36 2.56
N PRO A 337 10.04 39.65 2.21
CA PRO A 337 10.60 39.41 0.87
C PRO A 337 10.37 37.99 0.33
N VAL A 338 10.54 36.97 1.18
CA VAL A 338 10.35 35.55 0.83
C VAL A 338 8.90 35.21 0.47
N MET A 339 7.92 35.87 1.11
CA MET A 339 6.48 35.65 0.85
C MET A 339 6.08 36.19 -0.52
N LEU A 340 6.66 37.34 -0.88
CA LEU A 340 6.44 37.99 -2.16
C LEU A 340 7.06 37.19 -3.32
N GLU A 341 8.24 36.63 -3.09
CA GLU A 341 8.97 35.81 -4.05
C GLU A 341 8.26 34.49 -4.37
N TRP A 342 7.69 33.83 -3.35
CA TRP A 342 6.87 32.62 -3.57
C TRP A 342 5.63 32.92 -4.40
N ARG A 343 4.91 34.01 -4.07
CA ARG A 343 3.69 34.38 -4.79
C ARG A 343 3.96 34.73 -6.25
N LEU A 344 5.10 35.40 -6.51
CA LEU A 344 5.56 35.67 -7.87
C LEU A 344 5.80 34.36 -8.65
N TYR A 345 6.50 33.39 -8.06
CA TYR A 345 6.70 32.09 -8.71
C TYR A 345 5.35 31.38 -8.95
N GLU A 346 4.45 31.37 -7.97
CA GLU A 346 3.12 30.77 -8.10
C GLU A 346 2.33 31.40 -9.26
N ASP A 347 2.20 32.73 -9.28
CA ASP A 347 1.41 33.44 -10.28
C ASP A 347 2.01 33.31 -11.69
N CYS A 348 3.35 33.33 -11.82
CA CYS A 348 4.02 33.07 -13.11
C CYS A 348 3.87 31.62 -13.58
N CYS A 349 3.98 30.66 -12.66
CA CYS A 349 3.84 29.24 -12.96
C CYS A 349 2.41 28.92 -13.40
N ASP A 350 1.41 29.44 -12.67
CA ASP A 350 0.00 29.31 -13.02
C ASP A 350 -0.35 30.02 -14.33
N ALA A 351 0.23 31.19 -14.59
CA ALA A 351 -0.01 31.89 -15.86
C ALA A 351 0.49 31.08 -17.06
N HIS A 352 1.56 30.32 -16.90
CA HIS A 352 2.15 29.52 -17.97
C HIS A 352 1.45 28.16 -18.11
N LEU A 353 1.33 27.40 -17.01
CA LEU A 353 0.70 26.07 -17.01
C LEU A 353 -0.76 26.12 -17.47
N TRP A 354 -1.47 27.18 -17.10
CA TRP A 354 -2.90 27.32 -17.37
C TRP A 354 -3.21 28.31 -18.50
N GLU A 355 -2.24 28.59 -19.36
CA GLU A 355 -2.53 29.22 -20.65
C GLU A 355 -3.52 28.32 -21.42
N PRO A 356 -4.65 28.87 -21.92
CA PRO A 356 -5.74 28.04 -22.45
C PRO A 356 -5.34 27.05 -23.56
N VAL A 357 -4.51 27.45 -24.52
CA VAL A 357 -4.13 26.60 -25.65
C VAL A 357 -3.15 25.51 -25.22
N PHE A 358 -2.16 25.87 -24.41
CA PHE A 358 -1.21 24.94 -23.82
C PHE A 358 -1.92 23.90 -22.96
N ALA A 359 -2.79 24.33 -22.05
CA ALA A 359 -3.51 23.45 -21.15
C ALA A 359 -4.49 22.53 -21.88
N ASP A 360 -5.16 23.03 -22.93
CA ASP A 360 -6.06 22.21 -23.76
C ASP A 360 -5.30 21.13 -24.54
N ASN A 361 -4.17 21.50 -25.16
CA ASN A 361 -3.33 20.58 -25.91
C ASN A 361 -2.70 19.52 -25.00
N MET A 362 -2.20 19.92 -23.83
CA MET A 362 -1.64 19.01 -22.83
C MET A 362 -2.74 18.04 -22.36
N THR A 363 -3.92 18.55 -21.98
CA THR A 363 -5.05 17.71 -21.56
C THR A 363 -5.48 16.73 -22.65
N ALA A 364 -5.54 17.17 -23.91
CA ALA A 364 -5.87 16.28 -25.03
C ALA A 364 -4.81 15.19 -25.24
N PHE A 365 -3.52 15.53 -25.11
CA PHE A 365 -2.43 14.58 -25.21
C PHE A 365 -2.47 13.56 -24.07
N ALA A 366 -2.65 14.00 -22.82
CA ALA A 366 -2.74 13.16 -21.64
C ALA A 366 -3.92 12.17 -21.71
N VAL A 367 -5.09 12.61 -22.18
CA VAL A 367 -6.26 11.71 -22.34
C VAL A 367 -6.01 10.66 -23.44
N MET A 368 -5.40 11.06 -24.56
CA MET A 368 -5.04 10.14 -25.64
C MET A 368 -3.98 9.12 -25.19
N GLU A 369 -2.99 9.56 -24.41
CA GLU A 369 -1.94 8.70 -23.84
C GLU A 369 -2.52 7.68 -22.85
N LEU A 370 -3.41 8.12 -21.94
CA LEU A 370 -4.15 7.24 -21.04
C LEU A 370 -4.94 6.16 -21.81
N ASP A 371 -5.64 6.55 -22.88
CA ASP A 371 -6.39 5.64 -23.75
C ASP A 371 -5.47 4.68 -24.53
N TRP A 372 -4.30 5.16 -24.99
CA TRP A 372 -3.30 4.34 -25.68
C TRP A 372 -2.76 3.23 -24.78
N VAL A 373 -2.37 3.56 -23.55
CA VAL A 373 -1.88 2.56 -22.59
C VAL A 373 -2.99 1.57 -22.20
N ALA A 374 -4.23 2.03 -22.04
CA ALA A 374 -5.37 1.15 -21.81
C ALA A 374 -5.66 0.23 -23.02
N TRP A 375 -5.48 0.70 -24.24
CA TRP A 375 -5.58 -0.11 -25.45
C TRP A 375 -4.49 -1.20 -25.50
N LEU A 376 -3.24 -0.86 -25.16
CA LEU A 376 -2.14 -1.83 -25.03
C LEU A 376 -2.46 -2.89 -23.96
N ALA A 377 -3.04 -2.47 -22.82
CA ALA A 377 -3.43 -3.37 -21.74
C ALA A 377 -4.51 -4.41 -22.17
N ARG A 378 -5.34 -4.07 -23.17
CA ARG A 378 -6.34 -4.98 -23.75
C ARG A 378 -5.76 -5.93 -24.82
N GLY A 379 -4.46 -5.92 -25.05
CA GLY A 379 -3.79 -6.74 -26.06
C GLY A 379 -3.66 -6.06 -27.43
N GLY A 380 -3.90 -4.75 -27.52
CA GLY A 380 -3.71 -3.98 -28.73
C GLY A 380 -4.43 -4.57 -29.97
N ALA A 381 -3.67 -4.82 -31.04
CA ALA A 381 -4.15 -5.43 -32.29
C ALA A 381 -4.10 -6.98 -32.28
N GLY A 382 -4.26 -7.61 -31.11
CA GLY A 382 -4.17 -9.07 -30.92
C GLY A 382 -2.83 -9.59 -30.40
N ALA A 383 -1.94 -8.72 -29.93
CA ALA A 383 -0.68 -9.07 -29.31
C ALA A 383 -0.84 -9.28 -27.78
N PRO A 384 -0.04 -10.12 -27.12
CA PRO A 384 -0.08 -10.22 -25.66
C PRO A 384 0.29 -8.86 -25.03
N ALA A 385 -0.52 -8.40 -24.08
CA ALA A 385 -0.37 -7.09 -23.45
C ALA A 385 0.95 -6.94 -22.65
N ALA A 386 1.40 -8.01 -21.99
CA ALA A 386 2.55 -7.96 -21.08
C ALA A 386 3.89 -7.59 -21.74
N PRO A 387 4.29 -8.19 -22.88
CA PRO A 387 5.49 -7.77 -23.59
C PRO A 387 5.50 -6.30 -24.01
N LEU A 388 4.35 -5.77 -24.44
CA LEU A 388 4.23 -4.38 -24.91
C LEU A 388 4.32 -3.39 -23.74
N LEU A 389 3.59 -3.65 -22.65
CA LEU A 389 3.58 -2.76 -21.49
C LEU A 389 4.90 -2.77 -20.70
N ARG A 390 5.71 -3.83 -20.80
CA ARG A 390 7.08 -3.87 -20.24
C ARG A 390 8.02 -2.84 -20.86
N LEU A 391 7.72 -2.38 -22.08
CA LEU A 391 8.51 -1.38 -22.80
C LEU A 391 8.07 0.05 -22.48
N VAL A 392 6.88 0.25 -21.91
CA VAL A 392 6.34 1.59 -21.63
C VAL A 392 6.87 2.07 -20.27
N PRO A 393 7.61 3.19 -20.20
CA PRO A 393 8.04 3.78 -18.93
C PRO A 393 6.83 4.15 -18.07
N GLU A 394 6.97 3.99 -16.76
CA GLU A 394 5.94 4.31 -15.77
C GLU A 394 5.51 5.78 -15.85
N PHE A 395 6.46 6.69 -16.08
CA PHE A 395 6.15 8.12 -16.17
C PHE A 395 5.20 8.47 -17.32
N ALA A 396 5.16 7.69 -18.42
CA ALA A 396 4.27 7.97 -19.55
C ALA A 396 2.80 7.92 -19.12
N LEU A 397 2.41 6.89 -18.35
CA LEU A 397 1.08 6.84 -17.76
C LEU A 397 0.95 7.76 -16.54
N GLY A 398 1.96 7.76 -15.67
CA GLY A 398 1.92 8.49 -14.40
C GLY A 398 1.73 9.99 -14.59
N ASP A 399 2.47 10.60 -15.51
CA ASP A 399 2.44 12.04 -15.77
C ASP A 399 1.13 12.48 -16.44
N ALA A 400 0.61 11.67 -17.36
CA ALA A 400 -0.71 11.90 -17.97
C ALA A 400 -1.80 11.95 -16.89
N VAL A 401 -1.79 11.00 -15.94
CA VAL A 401 -2.76 10.96 -14.84
C VAL A 401 -2.55 12.14 -13.87
N ASP A 402 -1.31 12.43 -13.49
CA ASP A 402 -0.99 13.52 -12.58
C ASP A 402 -1.35 14.89 -13.14
N TRP A 403 -1.23 15.09 -14.46
CA TRP A 403 -1.71 16.29 -15.15
C TRP A 403 -3.22 16.44 -15.03
N LEU A 404 -3.98 15.39 -15.33
CA LEU A 404 -5.45 15.42 -15.21
C LEU A 404 -5.87 15.77 -13.78
N VAL A 405 -5.21 15.19 -12.78
CA VAL A 405 -5.43 15.54 -11.37
C VAL A 405 -5.06 17.00 -11.11
N ALA A 406 -3.96 17.51 -11.67
CA ALA A 406 -3.56 18.91 -11.52
C ALA A 406 -4.57 19.89 -12.13
N VAL A 407 -5.14 19.58 -13.29
CA VAL A 407 -6.20 20.38 -13.92
C VAL A 407 -7.44 20.44 -13.02
N LEU A 408 -7.86 19.30 -12.46
CA LEU A 408 -9.01 19.23 -11.56
C LEU A 408 -8.77 20.02 -10.26
N TYR A 409 -7.59 19.87 -9.65
CA TYR A 409 -7.22 20.61 -8.43
C TYR A 409 -7.03 22.11 -8.67
N ALA A 410 -6.73 22.53 -9.90
CA ALA A 410 -6.71 23.94 -10.28
C ALA A 410 -8.11 24.55 -10.52
N GLY A 411 -9.19 23.79 -10.27
CA GLY A 411 -10.56 24.26 -10.48
C GLY A 411 -10.96 24.37 -11.95
N ARG A 412 -10.25 23.66 -12.85
CA ARG A 412 -10.44 23.74 -14.31
C ARG A 412 -11.10 22.50 -14.87
N ALA A 413 -12.13 22.01 -14.18
CA ALA A 413 -12.86 20.79 -14.55
C ALA A 413 -13.41 20.82 -15.99
N ASP A 414 -13.75 22.01 -16.51
CA ASP A 414 -14.22 22.20 -17.88
C ASP A 414 -13.21 21.72 -18.94
N LEU A 415 -11.89 21.80 -18.69
CA LEU A 415 -10.87 21.30 -19.61
C LEU A 415 -10.92 19.78 -19.77
N VAL A 416 -11.14 19.05 -18.66
CA VAL A 416 -11.29 17.59 -18.67
C VAL A 416 -12.67 17.21 -19.22
N ALA A 417 -13.70 17.94 -18.82
CA ALA A 417 -15.07 17.68 -19.26
C ALA A 417 -15.28 17.97 -20.77
N ALA A 418 -14.47 18.85 -21.37
CA ALA A 418 -14.45 19.06 -22.81
C ALA A 418 -13.82 17.89 -23.59
N LYS A 419 -13.16 16.95 -22.91
CA LYS A 419 -12.60 15.74 -23.51
C LYS A 419 -13.56 14.55 -23.36
N PRO A 420 -13.32 13.44 -24.08
CA PRO A 420 -14.07 12.20 -23.98
C PRO A 420 -14.09 11.56 -22.56
N ILE A 421 -14.92 12.03 -21.62
CA ILE A 421 -14.95 11.53 -20.23
C ILE A 421 -15.17 10.01 -20.19
N GLY A 422 -16.04 9.49 -21.07
CA GLY A 422 -16.28 8.04 -21.16
C GLY A 422 -15.03 7.23 -21.55
N VAL A 423 -14.10 7.82 -22.31
CA VAL A 423 -12.80 7.17 -22.61
C VAL A 423 -11.93 7.14 -21.36
N ILE A 424 -11.84 8.26 -20.63
CA ILE A 424 -11.08 8.35 -19.37
C ILE A 424 -11.55 7.26 -18.39
N LEU A 425 -12.85 7.15 -18.18
CA LEU A 425 -13.43 6.15 -17.27
C LEU A 425 -13.19 4.72 -17.74
N ARG A 426 -13.35 4.42 -19.04
CA ARG A 426 -13.03 3.10 -19.59
C ARG A 426 -11.56 2.76 -19.41
N ALA A 427 -10.66 3.71 -19.67
CA ALA A 427 -9.22 3.52 -19.54
C ALA A 427 -8.84 3.25 -18.08
N VAL A 428 -9.32 4.06 -17.13
CA VAL A 428 -9.10 3.87 -15.69
C VAL A 428 -9.59 2.49 -15.24
N VAL A 429 -10.84 2.12 -15.55
CA VAL A 429 -11.39 0.82 -15.16
C VAL A 429 -10.62 -0.34 -15.81
N THR A 430 -10.18 -0.17 -17.06
CA THR A 430 -9.37 -1.19 -17.76
C THR A 430 -8.02 -1.38 -17.07
N LEU A 431 -7.32 -0.29 -16.75
CA LEU A 431 -5.99 -0.35 -16.13
C LEU A 431 -6.03 -0.83 -14.67
N LEU A 432 -7.07 -0.47 -13.91
CA LEU A 432 -7.31 -1.03 -12.57
C LEU A 432 -7.62 -2.55 -12.64
N ASN A 433 -8.25 -3.02 -13.72
CA ASN A 433 -8.56 -4.45 -13.91
C ASN A 433 -7.43 -5.24 -14.56
N ALA A 434 -6.52 -4.61 -15.31
CA ALA A 434 -5.42 -5.25 -16.04
C ALA A 434 -4.24 -5.63 -15.11
N LYS A 435 -4.53 -6.15 -13.91
CA LYS A 435 -3.54 -6.37 -12.84
C LYS A 435 -2.42 -7.34 -13.20
N ASP A 436 -2.67 -8.30 -14.09
CA ASP A 436 -1.63 -9.27 -14.50
C ASP A 436 -0.49 -8.58 -15.25
N VAL A 437 -0.77 -7.37 -15.78
CA VAL A 437 0.14 -6.60 -16.60
C VAL A 437 0.50 -5.25 -15.96
N VAL A 438 -0.47 -4.47 -15.47
CA VAL A 438 -0.24 -3.16 -14.81
C VAL A 438 -0.08 -3.36 -13.30
N ARG A 439 1.12 -3.79 -12.88
CA ARG A 439 1.41 -4.16 -11.48
C ARG A 439 1.96 -3.03 -10.62
N SER A 440 2.34 -1.87 -11.20
CA SER A 440 2.87 -0.75 -10.41
C SER A 440 1.80 -0.22 -9.45
N ALA A 441 2.05 -0.37 -8.14
CA ALA A 441 1.15 0.12 -7.09
C ALA A 441 1.05 1.66 -7.08
N VAL A 442 2.11 2.34 -7.50
CA VAL A 442 2.14 3.80 -7.66
C VAL A 442 1.18 4.23 -8.78
N LEU A 443 1.20 3.56 -9.93
CA LEU A 443 0.25 3.84 -11.01
C LEU A 443 -1.21 3.56 -10.59
N GLN A 444 -1.44 2.48 -9.86
CA GLN A 444 -2.76 2.17 -9.32
C GLN A 444 -3.25 3.26 -8.36
N ASP A 445 -2.39 3.76 -7.46
CA ASP A 445 -2.72 4.88 -6.56
C ASP A 445 -3.02 6.18 -7.32
N LYS A 446 -2.27 6.48 -8.39
CA LYS A 446 -2.53 7.64 -9.27
C LYS A 446 -3.89 7.53 -9.97
N LEU A 447 -4.24 6.35 -10.51
CA LEU A 447 -5.52 6.10 -11.15
C LEU A 447 -6.70 6.25 -10.18
N VAL A 448 -6.56 5.72 -8.96
CA VAL A 448 -7.54 5.93 -7.87
C VAL A 448 -7.62 7.42 -7.51
N GLY A 449 -6.48 8.11 -7.45
CA GLY A 449 -6.40 9.55 -7.21
C GLY A 449 -7.16 10.38 -8.25
N LEU A 450 -7.13 9.98 -9.53
CA LEU A 450 -7.90 10.63 -10.60
C LEU A 450 -9.41 10.47 -10.40
N LEU A 451 -9.89 9.26 -10.09
CA LEU A 451 -11.31 9.04 -9.80
C LEU A 451 -11.80 9.87 -8.62
N LEU A 452 -10.99 9.91 -7.57
CA LEU A 452 -11.26 10.73 -6.40
C LEU A 452 -11.31 12.23 -6.75
N ALA A 453 -10.39 12.71 -7.58
CA ALA A 453 -10.38 14.11 -8.03
C ALA A 453 -11.62 14.44 -8.90
N MET A 454 -12.11 13.49 -9.71
CA MET A 454 -13.34 13.65 -10.49
C MET A 454 -14.60 13.73 -9.61
N LEU A 455 -14.60 13.06 -8.45
CA LEU A 455 -15.71 13.04 -7.48
C LEU A 455 -15.60 14.13 -6.38
N ALA A 456 -14.47 14.83 -6.32
CA ALA A 456 -14.09 15.72 -5.22
C ALA A 456 -15.17 16.74 -4.83
N SER A 457 -15.89 17.28 -5.82
CA SER A 457 -16.91 18.30 -5.62
C SER A 457 -18.21 17.79 -4.99
N GLN A 458 -18.46 16.47 -5.06
CA GLN A 458 -19.62 15.81 -4.48
C GLN A 458 -19.38 15.28 -3.07
N LEU A 459 -18.11 15.04 -2.70
CA LEU A 459 -17.76 14.46 -1.39
C LEU A 459 -18.33 15.33 -0.26
N SER A 460 -19.07 14.71 0.66
CA SER A 460 -19.71 15.36 1.81
C SER A 460 -18.72 15.81 2.89
N ASN A 461 -17.51 15.23 2.91
CA ASN A 461 -16.50 15.53 3.91
C ASN A 461 -15.68 16.77 3.52
N VAL A 462 -16.06 17.92 4.08
CA VAL A 462 -15.37 19.21 3.91
C VAL A 462 -13.90 19.14 4.32
N GLN A 463 -13.56 18.39 5.38
CA GLN A 463 -12.18 18.20 5.83
C GLN A 463 -11.36 17.33 4.87
N ALA A 464 -11.96 16.32 4.22
CA ALA A 464 -11.30 15.53 3.18
C ALA A 464 -11.05 16.34 1.89
N ARG A 465 -11.93 17.31 1.59
CA ARG A 465 -11.73 18.29 0.52
C ARG A 465 -10.60 19.26 0.86
N GLN A 466 -10.62 19.84 2.07
CA GLN A 466 -9.61 20.79 2.56
C GLN A 466 -8.22 20.18 2.74
N ALA A 467 -8.11 18.97 3.33
CA ALA A 467 -6.83 18.29 3.55
C ALA A 467 -6.10 17.95 2.23
N ARG A 468 -6.82 17.95 1.10
CA ARG A 468 -6.30 17.66 -0.24
C ARG A 468 -6.12 18.91 -1.11
N GLY A 469 -6.31 20.10 -0.55
CA GLY A 469 -6.11 21.38 -1.25
C GLY A 469 -7.17 21.68 -2.31
N LEU A 470 -8.37 21.11 -2.20
CA LEU A 470 -9.50 21.39 -3.09
C LEU A 470 -10.23 22.65 -2.62
N ALA A 471 -10.58 23.54 -3.55
CA ALA A 471 -11.27 24.79 -3.25
C ALA A 471 -12.66 24.55 -2.61
N LEU A 472 -12.94 25.35 -1.59
CA LEU A 472 -14.19 25.41 -0.83
C LEU A 472 -15.27 26.13 -1.64
N ALA A 473 -16.16 25.37 -2.28
CA ALA A 473 -17.50 25.87 -2.61
C ALA A 473 -18.48 24.69 -2.61
N PRO A 474 -19.05 24.33 -1.45
CA PRO A 474 -20.03 23.24 -1.34
C PRO A 474 -21.34 23.49 -2.13
N ASP A 475 -21.63 24.74 -2.53
CA ASP A 475 -23.00 25.09 -2.94
C ASP A 475 -23.21 25.28 -4.45
N ARG A 476 -22.17 25.27 -5.29
CA ARG A 476 -22.32 25.31 -6.76
C ARG A 476 -21.17 24.59 -7.47
N MET A 477 -21.39 23.32 -7.80
CA MET A 477 -20.54 22.63 -8.78
C MET A 477 -20.53 23.43 -10.09
N SER A 478 -19.37 23.55 -10.73
CA SER A 478 -19.23 23.99 -12.11
C SER A 478 -19.91 23.01 -13.09
N THR A 479 -20.11 23.44 -14.33
CA THR A 479 -20.68 22.56 -15.37
C THR A 479 -19.76 21.37 -15.66
N GLY A 480 -18.44 21.59 -15.72
CA GLY A 480 -17.45 20.53 -15.85
C GLY A 480 -17.48 19.54 -14.69
N GLU A 481 -17.54 20.01 -13.44
CA GLU A 481 -17.62 19.12 -12.27
C GLU A 481 -18.89 18.26 -12.29
N ARG A 482 -20.04 18.85 -12.65
CA ARG A 482 -21.29 18.09 -12.81
C ARG A 482 -21.17 17.02 -13.89
N ALA A 483 -20.54 17.34 -15.01
CA ALA A 483 -20.33 16.40 -16.11
C ALA A 483 -19.43 15.22 -15.69
N LEU A 484 -18.35 15.49 -14.95
CA LEU A 484 -17.44 14.47 -14.44
C LEU A 484 -18.14 13.55 -13.43
N VAL A 485 -18.81 14.12 -12.43
CA VAL A 485 -19.56 13.36 -11.43
C VAL A 485 -20.67 12.52 -12.08
N GLY A 486 -21.47 13.13 -12.94
CA GLY A 486 -22.55 12.44 -13.66
C GLY A 486 -22.01 11.31 -14.54
N ALA A 487 -20.84 11.48 -15.17
CA ALA A 487 -20.21 10.43 -15.94
C ALA A 487 -19.68 9.29 -15.06
N VAL A 488 -19.05 9.59 -13.91
CA VAL A 488 -18.60 8.55 -12.99
C VAL A 488 -19.80 7.72 -12.54
N LEU A 489 -20.88 8.33 -12.04
CA LEU A 489 -22.03 7.58 -11.51
C LEU A 489 -22.88 6.90 -12.60
N GLY A 490 -22.98 7.52 -13.78
CA GLY A 490 -23.93 7.09 -14.82
C GLY A 490 -23.34 6.29 -15.98
N ALA A 491 -22.01 6.23 -16.15
CA ALA A 491 -21.44 5.54 -17.30
C ALA A 491 -21.62 4.01 -17.20
N PRO A 492 -22.01 3.31 -18.28
CA PRO A 492 -22.23 1.86 -18.26
C PRO A 492 -21.00 1.05 -17.80
N VAL A 493 -19.80 1.48 -18.19
CA VAL A 493 -18.55 0.82 -17.75
C VAL A 493 -18.36 0.92 -16.24
N THR A 494 -18.74 2.06 -15.65
CA THR A 494 -18.61 2.30 -14.22
C THR A 494 -19.60 1.45 -13.44
N GLN A 495 -20.88 1.51 -13.83
CA GLN A 495 -21.96 0.79 -13.17
C GLN A 495 -21.73 -0.73 -13.10
N ARG A 496 -21.00 -1.30 -14.07
CA ARG A 496 -20.70 -2.74 -14.12
C ARG A 496 -19.35 -3.13 -13.52
N HIS A 497 -18.31 -2.31 -13.69
CA HIS A 497 -16.93 -2.78 -13.48
C HIS A 497 -16.11 -1.95 -12.49
N LEU A 498 -16.56 -0.77 -12.06
CA LEU A 498 -15.74 0.08 -11.19
C LEU A 498 -15.61 -0.46 -9.77
N ILE A 499 -16.71 -0.87 -9.13
CA ILE A 499 -16.66 -1.43 -7.77
C ILE A 499 -15.75 -2.66 -7.70
N PRO A 500 -15.92 -3.70 -8.55
CA PRO A 500 -14.99 -4.82 -8.58
C PRO A 500 -13.53 -4.42 -8.79
N ALA A 501 -13.26 -3.43 -9.66
CA ALA A 501 -11.92 -2.92 -9.90
C ALA A 501 -11.31 -2.26 -8.65
N LEU A 502 -12.09 -1.43 -7.95
CA LEU A 502 -11.67 -0.77 -6.70
C LEU A 502 -11.44 -1.78 -5.57
N LEU A 503 -12.31 -2.78 -5.39
CA LEU A 503 -12.11 -3.82 -4.38
C LEU A 503 -10.82 -4.60 -4.65
N ARG A 504 -10.57 -4.98 -5.91
CA ARG A 504 -9.32 -5.63 -6.31
C ARG A 504 -8.10 -4.76 -6.06
N ALA A 505 -8.15 -3.47 -6.42
CA ALA A 505 -7.06 -2.53 -6.17
C ALA A 505 -6.77 -2.40 -4.67
N HIS A 506 -7.80 -2.37 -3.81
CA HIS A 506 -7.64 -2.32 -2.36
C HIS A 506 -7.00 -3.59 -1.79
N VAL A 507 -7.44 -4.77 -2.23
CA VAL A 507 -6.85 -6.07 -1.83
C VAL A 507 -5.39 -6.16 -2.27
N ASN A 508 -5.10 -5.76 -3.51
CA ASN A 508 -3.75 -5.84 -4.09
C ASN A 508 -2.80 -4.74 -3.61
N ALA A 509 -3.28 -3.74 -2.85
CA ALA A 509 -2.43 -2.68 -2.31
C ALA A 509 -1.26 -3.22 -1.44
N GLU A 510 -1.34 -4.48 -0.99
CA GLU A 510 -0.31 -5.20 -0.24
C GLU A 510 0.71 -5.96 -1.11
N LEU A 511 0.41 -6.22 -2.39
CA LEU A 511 1.24 -7.01 -3.33
C LEU A 511 2.42 -6.20 -3.90
N VAL A 512 3.13 -5.51 -3.02
CA VAL A 512 4.37 -4.78 -3.33
C VAL A 512 5.61 -5.70 -3.16
N VAL A 513 5.42 -6.90 -2.62
CA VAL A 513 6.51 -7.81 -2.29
C VAL A 513 7.12 -8.40 -3.57
N GLY A 514 8.39 -8.08 -3.85
CA GLY A 514 9.09 -8.43 -5.08
C GLY A 514 9.01 -7.38 -6.19
N LEU A 515 8.30 -6.26 -5.97
CA LEU A 515 8.39 -5.06 -6.79
C LEU A 515 9.34 -4.08 -6.11
N ASP A 516 10.22 -3.46 -6.88
CA ASP A 516 11.12 -2.42 -6.36
C ASP A 516 10.31 -1.13 -6.19
N VAL A 517 9.47 -1.03 -5.16
CA VAL A 517 8.66 0.17 -4.92
C VAL A 517 9.37 1.03 -3.90
N ASP A 518 9.60 2.30 -4.26
CA ASP A 518 10.11 3.29 -3.32
C ASP A 518 9.08 3.49 -2.20
N LYS A 519 9.39 3.00 -0.99
CA LYS A 519 8.50 3.03 0.18
C LYS A 519 8.17 4.47 0.63
N ASP A 520 8.95 5.46 0.22
CA ASP A 520 8.68 6.87 0.50
C ASP A 520 7.66 7.48 -0.50
N SER A 521 7.43 6.82 -1.63
CA SER A 521 6.54 7.27 -2.72
C SER A 521 5.13 6.67 -2.65
N TYR A 522 4.98 5.52 -1.98
CA TYR A 522 3.75 4.74 -1.93
C TYR A 522 3.39 4.31 -0.50
N ASP A 523 2.19 4.68 -0.08
CA ASP A 523 1.58 4.22 1.17
C ASP A 523 0.29 3.45 0.86
N LYS A 524 0.31 2.13 1.12
CA LYS A 524 -0.84 1.25 0.93
C LYS A 524 -2.09 1.75 1.64
N TYR A 525 -1.93 2.36 2.82
CA TYR A 525 -3.07 2.82 3.60
C TYR A 525 -3.70 4.08 3.03
N ASN A 526 -2.90 4.97 2.46
CA ASN A 526 -3.41 6.15 1.75
C ASN A 526 -4.24 5.73 0.53
N MET A 527 -3.74 4.79 -0.28
CA MET A 527 -4.49 4.24 -1.42
C MET A 527 -5.81 3.59 -0.97
N ARG A 528 -5.77 2.73 0.05
CA ARG A 528 -6.97 2.11 0.63
C ARG A 528 -8.00 3.13 1.10
N ASN A 529 -7.56 4.15 1.84
CA ASN A 529 -8.43 5.23 2.30
C ASN A 529 -9.04 6.03 1.14
N LYS A 530 -8.30 6.28 0.04
CA LYS A 530 -8.88 6.91 -1.16
C LYS A 530 -9.98 6.04 -1.76
N ILE A 531 -9.76 4.72 -1.83
CA ILE A 531 -10.76 3.75 -2.33
C ILE A 531 -12.01 3.77 -1.46
N ASP A 532 -11.84 3.71 -0.13
CA ASP A 532 -12.98 3.69 0.79
C ASP A 532 -13.82 4.97 0.70
N ILE A 533 -13.18 6.14 0.56
CA ILE A 533 -13.87 7.42 0.31
C ILE A 533 -14.64 7.41 -1.02
N ILE A 534 -14.05 6.84 -2.08
CA ILE A 534 -14.75 6.70 -3.37
C ILE A 534 -15.95 5.78 -3.20
N LEU A 535 -15.78 4.61 -2.56
CA LEU A 535 -16.84 3.64 -2.37
C LEU A 535 -18.00 4.21 -1.56
N ASP A 536 -17.73 4.99 -0.49
CA ASP A 536 -18.76 5.69 0.29
C ASP A 536 -19.61 6.63 -0.57
N GLU A 537 -19.02 7.29 -1.57
CA GLU A 537 -19.77 8.11 -2.51
C GLU A 537 -20.53 7.25 -3.53
N LEU A 538 -19.90 6.21 -4.09
CA LEU A 538 -20.51 5.35 -5.11
C LEU A 538 -21.74 4.59 -4.60
N ILE A 539 -21.75 4.14 -3.35
CA ILE A 539 -22.88 3.37 -2.79
C ILE A 539 -24.13 4.21 -2.53
N LYS A 540 -24.06 5.53 -2.68
CA LYS A 540 -25.25 6.41 -2.64
C LYS A 540 -26.09 6.24 -3.91
N ASP A 541 -25.49 5.80 -5.02
CA ASP A 541 -26.20 5.38 -6.23
C ASP A 541 -26.73 3.94 -6.08
N ALA A 542 -28.01 3.73 -6.40
CA ALA A 542 -28.67 2.45 -6.18
C ALA A 542 -28.13 1.31 -7.05
N VAL A 543 -27.65 1.59 -8.27
CA VAL A 543 -27.12 0.58 -9.19
C VAL A 543 -25.75 0.11 -8.70
N LEU A 544 -24.90 1.05 -8.34
CA LEU A 544 -23.58 0.77 -7.79
C LEU A 544 -23.69 0.06 -6.44
N LYS A 545 -24.59 0.50 -5.55
CA LYS A 545 -24.86 -0.20 -4.29
C LYS A 545 -25.27 -1.66 -4.51
N ARG A 546 -26.13 -1.93 -5.51
CA ARG A 546 -26.54 -3.29 -5.85
C ARG A 546 -25.36 -4.17 -6.28
N CYS A 547 -24.42 -3.62 -7.07
CA CYS A 547 -23.20 -4.33 -7.43
C CYS A 547 -22.38 -4.75 -6.20
N LEU A 548 -22.23 -3.86 -5.21
CA LEU A 548 -21.54 -4.19 -3.96
C LEU A 548 -22.27 -5.27 -3.15
N VAL A 549 -23.61 -5.20 -3.08
CA VAL A 549 -24.44 -6.21 -2.41
C VAL A 549 -24.30 -7.57 -3.06
N GLU A 550 -24.28 -7.65 -4.40
CA GLU A 550 -24.11 -8.89 -5.14
C GLU A 550 -22.72 -9.51 -4.89
N LEU A 551 -21.66 -8.69 -4.80
CA LEU A 551 -20.31 -9.15 -4.42
C LEU A 551 -20.25 -9.63 -2.97
N ALA A 552 -20.97 -8.97 -2.05
CA ALA A 552 -21.03 -9.37 -0.65
C ALA A 552 -21.84 -10.67 -0.44
N ALA A 553 -22.86 -10.91 -1.27
CA ALA A 553 -23.66 -12.14 -1.23
C ALA A 553 -22.91 -13.36 -1.78
N ALA A 554 -21.96 -13.17 -2.70
CA ALA A 554 -21.18 -14.24 -3.33
C ALA A 554 -20.09 -14.87 -2.45
N ASN A 555 -20.26 -14.84 -1.12
CA ASN A 555 -19.28 -15.29 -0.13
C ASN A 555 -19.43 -16.77 0.26
N GLU A 556 -19.45 -17.67 -0.72
CA GLU A 556 -19.25 -19.10 -0.49
C GLU A 556 -18.03 -19.63 -1.24
N PRO A 557 -17.03 -20.22 -0.55
CA PRO A 557 -16.20 -21.24 -1.17
C PRO A 557 -17.09 -22.47 -1.40
N GLN A 558 -17.27 -22.88 -2.66
CA GLN A 558 -17.84 -24.19 -2.97
C GLN A 558 -17.01 -25.25 -2.25
N GLN A 559 -17.62 -25.98 -1.31
CA GLN A 559 -17.04 -27.23 -0.81
C GLN A 559 -16.82 -28.15 -2.02
N PRO A 560 -15.64 -28.76 -2.18
CA PRO A 560 -15.46 -29.77 -3.21
C PRO A 560 -16.44 -30.91 -2.92
N GLN A 561 -17.42 -31.07 -3.80
CA GLN A 561 -18.29 -32.24 -3.83
C GLN A 561 -17.40 -33.49 -3.92
N PRO A 562 -17.67 -34.55 -3.15
CA PRO A 562 -16.92 -35.79 -3.26
C PRO A 562 -17.15 -36.34 -4.67
N SER A 563 -16.14 -36.24 -5.53
CA SER A 563 -16.19 -36.90 -6.82
C SER A 563 -16.20 -38.40 -6.56
N THR A 564 -17.35 -39.01 -6.82
CA THR A 564 -17.50 -40.46 -6.83
C THR A 564 -16.51 -41.00 -7.84
N ALA A 565 -15.46 -41.65 -7.33
CA ALA A 565 -14.55 -42.44 -8.11
C ALA A 565 -15.35 -43.53 -8.84
N ASN A 566 -15.41 -43.43 -10.16
CA ASN A 566 -15.66 -44.59 -11.01
C ASN A 566 -14.40 -44.83 -11.84
N GLY A 567 -13.73 -45.93 -11.52
CA GLY A 567 -12.55 -46.42 -12.22
C GLY A 567 -12.86 -46.89 -13.65
N GLY A 568 -11.86 -46.79 -14.51
CA GLY A 568 -11.86 -47.32 -15.86
C GLY A 568 -10.50 -47.13 -16.51
N ALA A 569 -9.82 -48.24 -16.77
CA ALA A 569 -8.41 -48.36 -17.10
C ALA A 569 -7.97 -47.80 -18.47
N ALA A 570 -6.69 -47.40 -18.49
CA ALA A 570 -5.66 -47.60 -19.53
C ALA A 570 -5.82 -47.02 -20.96
N GLY A 571 -4.75 -46.34 -21.42
CA GLY A 571 -4.33 -46.41 -22.82
C GLY A 571 -3.82 -45.12 -23.48
N SER A 572 -2.48 -44.97 -23.52
CA SER A 572 -1.66 -44.44 -24.64
C SER A 572 -1.88 -43.04 -25.24
N ASN A 573 -0.78 -42.28 -25.27
CA ASN A 573 -0.29 -41.40 -26.36
C ASN A 573 -1.29 -40.50 -27.12
N SER A 574 -1.19 -39.18 -26.91
CA SER A 574 -0.67 -38.27 -27.95
C SER A 574 -0.52 -36.84 -27.44
N ALA A 575 0.70 -36.31 -27.54
CA ALA A 575 1.09 -34.95 -27.21
C ALA A 575 0.77 -33.94 -28.34
N ALA A 576 -0.39 -34.03 -28.99
CA ALA A 576 -0.68 -33.23 -30.18
C ALA A 576 -2.06 -32.53 -30.21
N ALA A 577 -2.87 -32.61 -29.15
CA ALA A 577 -4.23 -32.01 -29.13
C ALA A 577 -4.40 -30.82 -28.16
N ALA A 578 -3.35 -30.38 -27.47
CA ALA A 578 -3.42 -29.26 -26.51
C ALA A 578 -3.12 -27.88 -27.12
N ALA A 579 -2.73 -27.80 -28.40
CA ALA A 579 -2.40 -26.54 -29.09
C ALA A 579 -3.56 -25.97 -29.93
N ALA A 580 -4.66 -26.71 -30.12
CA ALA A 580 -5.76 -26.31 -31.01
C ALA A 580 -7.01 -25.77 -30.26
N THR A 581 -7.11 -25.98 -28.95
CA THR A 581 -8.29 -25.56 -28.15
C THR A 581 -8.06 -24.26 -27.36
N ALA A 582 -6.84 -23.72 -27.37
CA ALA A 582 -6.52 -22.40 -26.80
C ALA A 582 -6.81 -21.23 -27.77
N ALA A 583 -7.06 -21.51 -29.05
CA ALA A 583 -7.32 -20.51 -30.07
C ALA A 583 -8.82 -20.19 -30.29
N ALA A 584 -9.74 -20.96 -29.69
CA ALA A 584 -11.19 -20.80 -29.90
C ALA A 584 -11.94 -20.08 -28.78
N THR A 585 -11.31 -19.88 -27.61
CA THR A 585 -11.93 -19.17 -26.46
C THR A 585 -11.53 -17.69 -26.36
N ALA A 586 -10.72 -17.19 -27.29
CA ALA A 586 -10.29 -15.78 -27.35
C ALA A 586 -11.15 -14.91 -28.29
N THR A 587 -12.08 -15.50 -29.05
CA THR A 587 -12.84 -14.79 -30.11
C THR A 587 -14.33 -14.64 -29.82
N ALA A 588 -14.76 -14.81 -28.56
CA ALA A 588 -16.16 -14.60 -28.14
C ALA A 588 -16.36 -13.34 -27.27
N ALA A 589 -15.31 -12.63 -26.86
CA ALA A 589 -15.41 -11.45 -25.98
C ALA A 589 -15.51 -10.10 -26.73
N ALA A 590 -15.53 -10.09 -28.06
CA ALA A 590 -15.44 -8.84 -28.85
C ALA A 590 -16.72 -8.45 -29.62
N ALA A 591 -17.81 -9.23 -29.55
CA ALA A 591 -19.04 -8.88 -30.27
C ALA A 591 -20.31 -9.44 -29.60
N SER A 592 -20.93 -8.66 -28.71
CA SER A 592 -22.39 -8.67 -28.52
C SER A 592 -22.83 -7.57 -27.54
N SER A 593 -23.11 -6.40 -28.11
CA SER A 593 -24.10 -5.47 -27.56
C SER A 593 -25.50 -5.97 -27.97
N SER A 594 -26.14 -6.80 -27.14
CA SER A 594 -27.60 -6.89 -27.03
C SER A 594 -27.97 -7.69 -25.77
N GLY A 595 -29.03 -7.25 -25.09
CA GLY A 595 -29.29 -7.58 -23.70
C GLY A 595 -29.63 -9.05 -23.40
N SER A 596 -29.00 -9.57 -22.35
CA SER A 596 -29.63 -10.42 -21.34
C SER A 596 -28.71 -10.49 -20.11
N SER A 597 -29.26 -10.29 -18.92
CA SER A 597 -28.59 -10.46 -17.64
C SER A 597 -28.14 -11.92 -17.46
N SER A 598 -26.84 -12.20 -17.50
CA SER A 598 -26.28 -13.48 -17.05
C SER A 598 -25.23 -13.25 -15.96
N SER A 599 -25.39 -14.02 -14.88
CA SER A 599 -24.70 -13.95 -13.58
C SER A 599 -23.25 -14.48 -13.58
N SER A 600 -22.46 -14.26 -14.63
CA SER A 600 -21.18 -14.96 -14.85
C SER A 600 -19.91 -14.19 -14.44
N ASP A 601 -20.00 -12.95 -13.95
CA ASP A 601 -18.81 -12.08 -13.73
C ASP A 601 -18.46 -11.82 -12.24
N ILE A 602 -19.12 -12.49 -11.29
CA ILE A 602 -18.93 -12.25 -9.85
C ILE A 602 -17.79 -13.12 -9.31
N GLU A 603 -16.67 -12.49 -8.92
CA GLU A 603 -15.49 -13.14 -8.32
C GLU A 603 -15.79 -13.57 -6.87
N PRO A 604 -15.90 -14.87 -6.57
CA PRO A 604 -16.27 -15.34 -5.22
C PRO A 604 -15.23 -14.94 -4.18
N GLY A 605 -15.68 -14.46 -3.03
CA GLY A 605 -14.81 -14.08 -1.91
C GLY A 605 -14.04 -12.75 -2.08
N LEU A 606 -14.17 -12.03 -3.20
CA LEU A 606 -13.50 -10.74 -3.40
C LEU A 606 -13.90 -9.71 -2.32
N PHE A 607 -15.19 -9.64 -1.99
CA PHE A 607 -15.67 -8.77 -0.92
C PHE A 607 -15.10 -9.18 0.44
N SER A 608 -15.02 -10.49 0.72
CA SER A 608 -14.45 -11.00 1.97
C SER A 608 -12.97 -10.64 2.13
N ASP A 609 -12.18 -10.73 1.05
CA ASP A 609 -10.79 -10.29 1.04
C ASP A 609 -10.68 -8.77 1.30
N TYR A 610 -11.52 -7.98 0.65
CA TYR A 610 -11.58 -6.52 0.82
C TYR A 610 -11.91 -6.12 2.27
N ALA A 611 -13.03 -6.62 2.81
CA ALA A 611 -13.47 -6.32 4.16
C ALA A 611 -12.46 -6.81 5.22
N SER A 612 -11.79 -7.93 4.97
CA SER A 612 -10.70 -8.41 5.83
C SER A 612 -9.56 -7.38 5.89
N GLY A 613 -9.22 -6.78 4.75
CA GLY A 613 -8.21 -5.72 4.67
C GLY A 613 -8.58 -4.48 5.50
N ILE A 614 -9.85 -4.07 5.49
CA ILE A 614 -10.33 -2.95 6.31
C ILE A 614 -10.25 -3.29 7.80
N VAL A 615 -10.77 -4.46 8.22
CA VAL A 615 -10.75 -4.91 9.61
C VAL A 615 -9.32 -4.94 10.18
N ASN A 616 -8.38 -5.48 9.41
CA ASN A 616 -6.96 -5.49 9.79
C ASN A 616 -6.38 -4.07 9.90
N THR A 617 -6.78 -3.17 9.01
CA THR A 617 -6.30 -1.78 8.99
C THR A 617 -6.80 -1.00 10.21
N VAL A 618 -8.07 -1.18 10.62
CA VAL A 618 -8.62 -0.56 11.84
C VAL A 618 -7.83 -1.02 13.07
N MET A 619 -7.60 -2.33 13.20
CA MET A 619 -6.84 -2.88 14.33
C MET A 619 -5.43 -2.31 14.42
N HIS A 620 -4.72 -2.24 13.29
CA HIS A 620 -3.38 -1.67 13.24
C HIS A 620 -3.37 -0.20 13.67
N PHE A 621 -4.30 0.61 13.14
CA PHE A 621 -4.35 2.03 13.42
C PHE A 621 -4.73 2.38 14.86
N PHE A 622 -5.65 1.63 15.47
CA PHE A 622 -5.97 1.83 16.88
C PHE A 622 -4.81 1.47 17.79
N LYS A 623 -4.17 0.32 17.54
CA LYS A 623 -3.00 -0.11 18.32
C LYS A 623 -1.85 0.87 18.19
N ASP A 624 -1.39 1.14 16.97
CA ASP A 624 -0.29 2.07 16.72
C ASP A 624 -0.62 3.48 17.20
N GLY A 625 -1.87 3.94 17.02
CA GLY A 625 -2.30 5.25 17.52
C GLY A 625 -2.17 5.37 19.04
N LEU A 626 -2.64 4.37 19.78
CA LEU A 626 -2.58 4.33 21.24
C LEU A 626 -1.15 4.15 21.78
N ASP A 627 -0.35 3.27 21.16
CA ASP A 627 1.06 3.07 21.53
C ASP A 627 1.85 4.38 21.41
N ARG A 628 1.62 5.15 20.34
CA ARG A 628 2.25 6.47 20.17
C ARG A 628 1.77 7.51 21.16
N LEU A 629 0.49 7.48 21.57
CA LEU A 629 0.02 8.33 22.65
C LEU A 629 0.70 7.97 23.98
N ALA A 630 0.95 6.68 24.23
CA ALA A 630 1.66 6.23 25.43
C ALA A 630 3.11 6.75 25.44
N ASP A 631 3.79 6.75 24.29
CA ASP A 631 5.12 7.37 24.14
C ASP A 631 5.08 8.88 24.41
N ILE A 632 4.09 9.58 23.86
CA ILE A 632 3.89 11.02 24.09
C ILE A 632 3.70 11.29 25.59
N TYR A 633 2.81 10.55 26.26
CA TYR A 633 2.56 10.67 27.69
C TYR A 633 3.82 10.42 28.53
N SER A 634 4.59 9.38 28.20
CA SER A 634 5.84 9.04 28.86
C SER A 634 6.83 10.20 28.83
N ILE A 635 6.95 10.89 27.69
CA ILE A 635 7.87 12.01 27.50
C ILE A 635 7.34 13.28 28.18
N GLU A 636 6.04 13.54 28.09
CA GLU A 636 5.39 14.65 28.83
C GLU A 636 5.63 14.53 30.33
N ARG A 637 5.48 13.32 30.88
CA ARG A 637 5.76 13.05 32.29
C ARG A 637 7.24 13.25 32.64
N SER A 638 8.16 12.81 31.77
CA SER A 638 9.59 13.06 31.96
C SER A 638 9.94 14.54 31.91
N LYS A 639 9.22 15.36 31.13
CA LYS A 639 9.40 16.81 31.05
C LYS A 639 8.80 17.56 32.25
N ALA A 640 7.79 16.99 32.90
CA ALA A 640 7.17 17.58 34.09
C ALA A 640 8.14 17.67 35.27
N ASP A 641 9.11 16.76 35.38
CA ASP A 641 10.23 16.87 36.32
C ASP A 641 11.35 17.73 35.73
N SER A 642 11.19 19.06 35.84
CA SER A 642 12.14 20.05 35.32
C SER A 642 13.59 19.83 35.80
N ALA A 643 13.78 19.31 37.02
CA ALA A 643 15.11 19.10 37.60
C ALA A 643 15.78 17.86 36.99
N ALA A 644 15.06 16.73 36.91
CA ALA A 644 15.55 15.51 36.27
C ALA A 644 15.74 15.68 34.76
N TRP A 645 14.86 16.45 34.09
CA TRP A 645 15.00 16.77 32.67
C TRP A 645 16.22 17.66 32.41
N ALA A 646 16.49 18.65 33.25
CA ALA A 646 17.66 19.53 33.10
C ALA A 646 18.99 18.80 33.34
N ALA A 647 18.99 17.75 34.18
CA ALA A 647 20.16 16.94 34.50
C ALA A 647 20.59 15.99 33.37
N GLN A 648 19.73 15.72 32.38
CA GLN A 648 20.05 14.86 31.24
C GLN A 648 21.03 15.54 30.25
N PRO A 649 21.92 14.78 29.60
CA PRO A 649 22.81 15.31 28.55
C PRO A 649 22.04 16.02 27.44
N ALA A 650 22.59 17.11 26.90
CA ALA A 650 21.93 17.92 25.88
C ALA A 650 21.55 17.12 24.61
N GLU A 651 22.40 16.18 24.20
CA GLU A 651 22.15 15.30 23.05
C GLU A 651 20.96 14.35 23.29
N GLU A 652 20.83 13.80 24.50
CA GLU A 652 19.72 12.91 24.87
C GLU A 652 18.39 13.66 24.90
N ARG A 653 18.38 14.89 25.44
CA ARG A 653 17.19 15.77 25.43
C ARG A 653 16.76 16.09 24.00
N GLN A 654 17.71 16.42 23.12
CA GLN A 654 17.43 16.71 21.72
C GLN A 654 16.82 15.49 21.01
N ARG A 655 17.38 14.29 21.21
CA ARG A 655 16.84 13.04 20.65
C ARG A 655 15.41 12.77 21.14
N LYS A 656 15.15 12.92 22.45
CA LYS A 656 13.80 12.77 23.03
C LYS A 656 12.81 13.80 22.48
N GLU A 657 13.23 15.05 22.26
CA GLU A 657 12.39 16.08 21.65
C GLU A 657 12.06 15.80 20.18
N ASP A 658 13.03 15.33 19.39
CA ASP A 658 12.80 15.00 17.99
C ASP A 658 11.89 13.79 17.85
N PHE A 659 12.08 12.76 18.69
CA PHE A 659 11.18 11.61 18.78
C PHE A 659 9.77 12.03 19.19
N TYR A 660 9.63 12.85 20.25
CA TYR A 660 8.35 13.41 20.70
C TYR A 660 7.60 14.11 19.56
N ARG A 661 8.28 15.02 18.82
CA ARG A 661 7.68 15.69 17.67
C ARG A 661 7.31 14.72 16.55
N GLY A 662 8.09 13.65 16.35
CA GLY A 662 7.78 12.57 15.43
C GLY A 662 6.48 11.85 15.81
N GLN A 663 6.34 11.46 17.08
CA GLN A 663 5.15 10.79 17.60
C GLN A 663 3.91 11.68 17.51
N GLN A 664 4.01 12.96 17.89
CA GLN A 664 2.91 13.92 17.81
C GLN A 664 2.37 14.08 16.39
N ARG A 665 3.25 14.10 15.37
CA ARG A 665 2.83 14.17 13.96
C ARG A 665 2.11 12.91 13.50
N ALA A 666 2.58 11.74 13.93
CA ALA A 666 2.07 10.45 13.48
C ALA A 666 0.77 10.05 14.18
N ALA A 667 0.69 10.18 15.51
CA ALA A 667 -0.42 9.70 16.34
C ALA A 667 -1.79 10.19 15.83
N GLY A 668 -1.88 11.48 15.49
CA GLY A 668 -3.13 12.04 14.97
C GLY A 668 -3.55 11.49 13.61
N GLY A 669 -2.59 11.14 12.74
CA GLY A 669 -2.88 10.50 11.46
C GLY A 669 -3.50 9.11 11.65
N PHE A 670 -2.85 8.28 12.48
CA PHE A 670 -3.28 6.92 12.76
C PHE A 670 -4.68 6.85 13.36
N LEU A 671 -4.96 7.62 14.42
CA LEU A 671 -6.25 7.58 15.11
C LEU A 671 -7.39 8.07 14.21
N ARG A 672 -7.19 9.17 13.46
CA ARG A 672 -8.19 9.66 12.51
C ARG A 672 -8.48 8.67 11.40
N MET A 673 -7.45 8.00 10.86
CA MET A 673 -7.64 6.97 9.83
C MET A 673 -8.34 5.73 10.39
N GLY A 674 -7.97 5.27 11.59
CA GLY A 674 -8.65 4.17 12.27
C GLY A 674 -10.12 4.46 12.51
N ALA A 675 -10.45 5.66 13.00
CA ALA A 675 -11.83 6.09 13.24
C ALA A 675 -12.63 6.19 11.93
N SER A 676 -12.02 6.69 10.85
CA SER A 676 -12.63 6.75 9.52
C SER A 676 -12.97 5.35 9.00
N ASN A 677 -12.03 4.41 9.08
CA ASN A 677 -12.24 3.03 8.61
C ASN A 677 -13.28 2.29 9.46
N LEU A 678 -13.32 2.52 10.77
CA LEU A 678 -14.37 1.97 11.63
C LEU A 678 -15.74 2.52 11.25
N ARG A 679 -15.85 3.83 11.00
CA ARG A 679 -17.10 4.46 10.51
C ARG A 679 -17.53 3.88 9.17
N TRP A 680 -16.58 3.57 8.30
CA TRP A 680 -16.86 2.90 7.03
C TRP A 680 -17.43 1.49 7.23
N LEU A 681 -16.86 0.69 8.14
CA LEU A 681 -17.44 -0.63 8.49
C LEU A 681 -18.87 -0.53 9.04
N ILE A 682 -19.14 0.47 9.88
CA ILE A 682 -20.49 0.75 10.41
C ILE A 682 -21.45 1.10 9.25
N THR A 683 -20.97 1.87 8.27
CA THR A 683 -21.76 2.27 7.10
C THR A 683 -22.08 1.07 6.21
N LEU A 684 -21.10 0.21 5.95
CA LEU A 684 -21.27 -1.03 5.19
C LEU A 684 -22.25 -1.99 5.87
N THR A 685 -22.07 -2.24 7.17
CA THR A 685 -22.87 -3.21 7.93
C THR A 685 -24.25 -2.69 8.35
N ALA A 686 -24.55 -1.41 8.11
CA ALA A 686 -25.89 -0.87 8.25
C ALA A 686 -26.88 -1.51 7.24
N ASP A 687 -26.41 -1.95 6.07
CA ASP A 687 -27.22 -2.72 5.12
C ASP A 687 -27.22 -4.21 5.53
N PRO A 688 -28.40 -4.81 5.85
CA PRO A 688 -28.47 -6.21 6.25
C PRO A 688 -27.90 -7.19 5.22
N SER A 689 -28.00 -6.84 3.93
CA SER A 689 -27.52 -7.67 2.82
C SER A 689 -25.99 -7.78 2.84
N ILE A 690 -25.31 -6.66 3.13
CA ILE A 690 -23.85 -6.61 3.27
C ILE A 690 -23.42 -7.20 4.62
N ALA A 691 -24.16 -6.90 5.70
CA ALA A 691 -23.88 -7.44 7.03
C ALA A 691 -23.85 -8.97 7.06
N SER A 692 -24.65 -9.63 6.21
CA SER A 692 -24.63 -11.10 6.07
C SER A 692 -23.23 -11.66 5.77
N ALA A 693 -22.41 -10.96 5.00
CA ALA A 693 -21.03 -11.37 4.69
C ALA A 693 -20.15 -11.50 5.93
N PHE A 694 -20.38 -10.65 6.95
CA PHE A 694 -19.64 -10.67 8.22
C PHE A 694 -20.04 -11.83 9.14
N LEU A 695 -21.00 -12.66 8.73
CA LEU A 695 -21.44 -13.85 9.48
C LEU A 695 -20.74 -15.14 9.04
N HIS A 696 -19.91 -15.07 8.00
CA HIS A 696 -19.15 -16.19 7.44
C HIS A 696 -17.65 -16.06 7.78
N GLU A 697 -16.94 -17.19 7.85
CA GLU A 697 -15.49 -17.17 8.01
C GLU A 697 -14.79 -16.74 6.71
N PRO A 698 -13.64 -16.04 6.78
CA PRO A 698 -12.91 -15.65 8.00
C PRO A 698 -13.36 -14.32 8.63
N LEU A 699 -14.27 -13.58 7.98
CA LEU A 699 -14.68 -12.24 8.42
C LEU A 699 -15.31 -12.23 9.81
N ARG A 700 -16.13 -13.23 10.12
CA ARG A 700 -16.82 -13.33 11.41
C ARG A 700 -15.84 -13.34 12.58
N GLY A 701 -14.87 -14.25 12.57
CA GLY A 701 -13.86 -14.34 13.63
C GLY A 701 -12.98 -13.09 13.72
N LYS A 702 -12.55 -12.54 12.57
CA LYS A 702 -11.73 -11.31 12.54
C LYS A 702 -12.47 -10.11 13.11
N THR A 703 -13.75 -9.96 12.79
CA THR A 703 -14.56 -8.82 13.26
C THR A 703 -14.91 -8.96 14.74
N ALA A 704 -15.19 -10.17 15.22
CA ALA A 704 -15.36 -10.44 16.64
C ALA A 704 -14.10 -10.07 17.44
N PHE A 705 -12.93 -10.50 16.97
CA PHE A 705 -11.64 -10.12 17.54
C PHE A 705 -11.42 -8.60 17.53
N LEU A 706 -11.66 -7.93 16.40
CA LEU A 706 -11.54 -6.47 16.29
C LEU A 706 -12.34 -5.76 17.39
N LEU A 707 -13.60 -6.15 17.59
CA LEU A 707 -14.47 -5.53 18.59
C LEU A 707 -13.99 -5.78 20.02
N VAL A 708 -13.68 -7.03 20.38
CA VAL A 708 -13.21 -7.39 21.73
C VAL A 708 -11.89 -6.68 22.02
N SER A 709 -10.90 -6.81 21.15
CA SER A 709 -9.60 -6.18 21.34
C SER A 709 -9.66 -4.66 21.34
N SER A 710 -10.55 -4.04 20.56
CA SER A 710 -10.73 -2.58 20.62
C SER A 710 -11.33 -2.13 21.95
N LEU A 711 -12.31 -2.87 22.50
CA LEU A 711 -12.87 -2.56 23.82
C LEU A 711 -11.84 -2.76 24.92
N GLU A 712 -11.01 -3.81 24.86
CA GLU A 712 -9.88 -4.00 25.77
C GLU A 712 -8.88 -2.86 25.69
N LEU A 713 -8.48 -2.46 24.48
CA LEU A 713 -7.53 -1.37 24.28
C LEU A 713 -8.07 -0.04 24.83
N LEU A 714 -9.34 0.27 24.62
CA LEU A 714 -9.94 1.56 24.98
C LEU A 714 -10.44 1.64 26.44
N LEU A 715 -10.96 0.54 26.99
CA LEU A 715 -11.55 0.47 28.34
C LEU A 715 -10.68 -0.29 29.36
N GLY A 716 -9.60 -0.89 28.90
CA GLY A 716 -8.58 -1.53 29.73
C GLY A 716 -7.75 -0.53 30.53
N ASP A 717 -6.90 -1.07 31.40
CA ASP A 717 -6.15 -0.25 32.36
C ASP A 717 -5.03 0.56 31.70
N ALA A 718 -4.55 0.12 30.52
CA ALA A 718 -3.56 0.84 29.73
C ALA A 718 -4.06 2.23 29.28
N CYS A 719 -5.28 2.30 28.74
CA CYS A 719 -5.86 3.58 28.30
C CYS A 719 -6.29 4.46 29.48
N LYS A 720 -6.74 3.89 30.61
CA LYS A 720 -7.06 4.67 31.81
C LYS A 720 -5.87 5.44 32.37
N LYS A 721 -4.65 4.89 32.23
CA LYS A 721 -3.40 5.51 32.69
C LYS A 721 -2.89 6.60 31.74
N LEU A 722 -3.48 6.69 30.55
CA LEU A 722 -3.04 7.59 29.48
C LEU A 722 -3.62 9.00 29.70
N GLN A 723 -2.80 9.92 30.21
CA GLN A 723 -3.19 11.31 30.44
C GLN A 723 -2.32 12.26 29.61
N VAL A 724 -2.54 12.24 28.29
CA VAL A 724 -1.82 13.11 27.36
C VAL A 724 -2.34 14.54 27.46
N ALA A 725 -1.45 15.54 27.39
CA ALA A 725 -1.86 16.93 27.30
C ALA A 725 -2.53 17.19 25.93
N ARG A 726 -3.75 17.75 25.94
CA ARG A 726 -4.54 18.10 24.73
C ARG A 726 -4.82 16.89 23.81
N PRO A 727 -5.56 15.86 24.28
CA PRO A 727 -5.89 14.67 23.47
C PRO A 727 -6.59 15.00 22.14
N GLU A 728 -7.35 16.10 22.10
CA GLU A 728 -8.05 16.61 20.93
C GLU A 728 -7.10 16.93 19.76
N GLN A 729 -5.86 17.36 20.04
CA GLN A 729 -4.84 17.62 19.01
C GLN A 729 -4.53 16.37 18.17
N TYR A 730 -4.65 15.19 18.80
CA TYR A 730 -4.37 13.90 18.18
C TYR A 730 -5.66 13.24 17.65
N GLY A 731 -6.82 13.91 17.69
CA GLY A 731 -8.09 13.32 17.31
C GLY A 731 -8.49 12.13 18.20
N PHE A 732 -8.01 12.11 19.45
CA PHE A 732 -8.36 11.09 20.41
C PHE A 732 -9.59 11.53 21.21
N ASP A 733 -10.74 10.97 20.85
CA ASP A 733 -12.02 11.14 21.56
C ASP A 733 -12.50 9.76 22.02
N LEU A 734 -12.25 9.44 23.29
CA LEU A 734 -12.56 8.13 23.86
C LEU A 734 -14.07 7.82 23.82
N PRO A 735 -14.99 8.70 24.26
CA PRO A 735 -16.43 8.50 24.09
C PRO A 735 -16.85 8.21 22.65
N ALA A 736 -16.35 8.97 21.67
CA ALA A 736 -16.71 8.75 20.27
C ALA A 736 -16.17 7.41 19.72
N LEU A 737 -14.93 7.04 20.09
CA LEU A 737 -14.32 5.78 19.67
C LEU A 737 -15.03 4.56 20.27
N VAL A 738 -15.30 4.58 21.58
CA VAL A 738 -16.04 3.51 22.25
C VAL A 738 -17.45 3.41 21.69
N GLY A 739 -18.12 4.55 21.47
CA GLY A 739 -19.44 4.59 20.86
C GLY A 739 -19.47 4.00 19.45
N ALA A 740 -18.44 4.25 18.63
CA ALA A 740 -18.33 3.65 17.30
C ALA A 740 -18.11 2.13 17.35
N VAL A 741 -17.22 1.64 18.22
CA VAL A 741 -16.99 0.20 18.40
C VAL A 741 -18.27 -0.50 18.85
N LEU A 742 -18.97 0.07 19.82
CA LEU A 742 -20.23 -0.48 20.32
C LEU A 742 -21.35 -0.41 19.27
N SER A 743 -21.38 0.62 18.42
CA SER A 743 -22.33 0.70 17.32
C SER A 743 -22.18 -0.47 16.34
N LEU A 744 -20.94 -0.79 15.93
CA LEU A 744 -20.66 -1.94 15.08
C LEU A 744 -21.01 -3.27 15.78
N LEU A 745 -20.66 -3.39 17.07
CA LEU A 745 -21.00 -4.55 17.90
C LEU A 745 -22.50 -4.77 17.95
N LEU A 746 -23.30 -3.72 18.16
CA LEU A 746 -24.76 -3.83 18.27
C LEU A 746 -25.43 -4.11 16.92
N GLN A 747 -24.88 -3.61 15.81
CA GLN A 747 -25.36 -3.91 14.46
C GLN A 747 -25.19 -5.40 14.12
N LEU A 748 -23.97 -5.94 14.23
CA LEU A 748 -23.68 -7.35 13.97
C LEU A 748 -24.19 -8.26 15.08
N GLY A 749 -24.27 -7.74 16.30
CA GLY A 749 -24.78 -8.41 17.46
C GLY A 749 -26.22 -8.88 17.30
N ARG A 750 -27.02 -8.30 16.40
CA ARG A 750 -28.38 -8.77 16.08
C ARG A 750 -28.42 -10.23 15.61
N TYR A 751 -27.32 -10.75 15.09
CA TYR A 751 -27.21 -12.12 14.59
C TYR A 751 -26.60 -13.05 15.63
N ASP A 752 -27.34 -14.09 16.05
CA ASP A 752 -26.88 -15.04 17.08
C ASP A 752 -25.57 -15.77 16.69
N ARG A 753 -25.37 -16.00 15.39
CA ARG A 753 -24.13 -16.57 14.85
C ARG A 753 -22.91 -15.70 15.12
N PHE A 754 -23.07 -14.37 15.14
CA PHE A 754 -22.01 -13.42 15.48
C PHE A 754 -21.80 -13.34 17.00
N VAL A 755 -22.88 -13.28 17.79
CA VAL A 755 -22.80 -13.31 19.26
C VAL A 755 -22.05 -14.55 19.75
N ALA A 756 -22.32 -15.71 19.15
CA ALA A 756 -21.62 -16.95 19.44
C ALA A 756 -20.12 -16.92 19.12
N ALA A 757 -19.70 -16.15 18.11
CA ALA A 757 -18.29 -15.94 17.77
C ALA A 757 -17.64 -14.94 18.73
N LEU A 758 -18.33 -13.84 19.04
CA LEU A 758 -17.89 -12.84 20.02
C LEU A 758 -17.58 -13.47 21.39
N MET A 759 -18.46 -14.34 21.88
CA MET A 759 -18.25 -15.05 23.16
C MET A 759 -17.17 -16.14 23.10
N ALA A 760 -16.80 -16.59 21.90
CA ALA A 760 -15.75 -17.58 21.71
C ALA A 760 -14.36 -16.95 21.57
N GLU A 761 -14.28 -15.62 21.46
CA GLU A 761 -13.00 -14.92 21.47
C GLU A 761 -12.33 -15.06 22.84
N PRO A 762 -11.06 -15.50 22.90
CA PRO A 762 -10.38 -15.78 24.17
C PRO A 762 -10.32 -14.61 25.16
N ASP A 763 -10.30 -13.39 24.62
CA ASP A 763 -10.20 -12.15 25.40
C ASP A 763 -11.59 -11.57 25.76
N TYR A 764 -12.68 -12.25 25.40
CA TYR A 764 -14.02 -11.84 25.81
C TYR A 764 -14.21 -12.07 27.31
N SER A 765 -14.53 -11.01 28.06
CA SER A 765 -14.90 -11.11 29.48
C SER A 765 -16.15 -10.30 29.82
N GLU A 766 -16.91 -10.76 30.81
CA GLU A 766 -18.06 -10.02 31.35
C GLU A 766 -17.63 -8.71 32.02
N GLU A 767 -16.38 -8.64 32.49
CA GLU A 767 -15.81 -7.44 33.07
C GLU A 767 -15.65 -6.32 32.03
N ILE A 768 -15.12 -6.61 30.84
CA ILE A 768 -14.99 -5.61 29.76
C ILE A 768 -16.37 -5.07 29.35
N MET A 769 -17.37 -5.94 29.27
CA MET A 769 -18.75 -5.54 28.96
C MET A 769 -19.38 -4.70 30.08
N SER A 770 -19.07 -5.00 31.34
CA SER A 770 -19.48 -4.19 32.49
C SER A 770 -18.83 -2.80 32.48
N ARG A 771 -17.54 -2.73 32.13
CA ARG A 771 -16.82 -1.46 31.92
C ARG A 771 -17.43 -0.65 30.77
N ALA A 772 -17.85 -1.31 29.69
CA ALA A 772 -18.54 -0.65 28.58
C ALA A 772 -19.90 -0.06 29.00
N LEU A 773 -20.69 -0.80 29.78
CA LEU A 773 -21.95 -0.27 30.35
C LEU A 773 -21.71 0.94 31.26
N ALA A 774 -20.75 0.85 32.18
CA ALA A 774 -20.39 1.97 33.06
C ALA A 774 -19.91 3.21 32.27
N HIS A 775 -19.21 3.00 31.16
CA HIS A 775 -18.79 4.09 30.27
C HIS A 775 -19.99 4.76 29.57
N LEU A 776 -20.97 3.97 29.09
CA LEU A 776 -22.19 4.51 28.47
C LEU A 776 -23.04 5.30 29.47
N GLU A 777 -23.14 4.81 30.71
CA GLU A 777 -23.81 5.51 31.80
C GLU A 777 -23.13 6.86 32.09
N ALA A 778 -21.79 6.86 32.21
CA ALA A 778 -20.99 8.06 32.46
C ALA A 778 -21.03 9.08 31.31
N THR A 779 -21.25 8.63 30.08
CA THR A 779 -21.35 9.48 28.87
C THR A 779 -22.79 9.80 28.45
N HIS A 780 -23.77 9.45 29.29
CA HIS A 780 -25.21 9.69 29.07
C HIS A 780 -25.79 9.10 27.77
N GLN A 781 -25.31 7.93 27.34
CA GLN A 781 -25.74 7.25 26.11
C GLN A 781 -26.81 6.17 26.37
N ALA A 782 -27.92 6.56 27.00
CA ALA A 782 -28.95 5.65 27.53
C ALA A 782 -29.55 4.67 26.49
N GLN A 783 -29.73 5.09 25.23
CA GLN A 783 -30.27 4.21 24.19
C GLN A 783 -29.32 3.05 23.87
N MET A 784 -28.02 3.34 23.74
CA MET A 784 -27.02 2.33 23.42
C MET A 784 -26.78 1.39 24.61
N GLU A 785 -26.84 1.92 25.82
CA GLU A 785 -26.77 1.17 27.07
C GLU A 785 -27.88 0.12 27.16
N ALA A 786 -29.13 0.51 26.89
CA ALA A 786 -30.27 -0.42 26.86
C ALA A 786 -30.10 -1.53 25.81
N GLN A 787 -29.59 -1.18 24.63
CA GLN A 787 -29.31 -2.15 23.56
C GLN A 787 -28.20 -3.14 23.95
N LEU A 788 -27.14 -2.66 24.62
CA LEU A 788 -26.04 -3.51 25.09
C LEU A 788 -26.52 -4.46 26.19
N ARG A 789 -27.31 -3.99 27.17
CA ARG A 789 -27.90 -4.86 28.20
C ARG A 789 -28.76 -5.97 27.59
N ALA A 790 -29.59 -5.63 26.60
CA ALA A 790 -30.41 -6.62 25.88
C ALA A 790 -29.55 -7.65 25.13
N LEU A 791 -28.44 -7.22 24.51
CA LEU A 791 -27.51 -8.12 23.85
C LEU A 791 -26.84 -9.08 24.83
N LEU A 792 -26.38 -8.58 25.99
CA LEU A 792 -25.73 -9.39 27.02
C LEU A 792 -26.70 -10.43 27.63
N ALA A 793 -27.95 -10.04 27.88
CA ALA A 793 -28.99 -10.97 28.33
C ALA A 793 -29.21 -12.11 27.33
N ARG A 794 -29.27 -11.79 26.03
CA ARG A 794 -29.39 -12.80 24.97
C ARG A 794 -28.12 -13.66 24.84
N ALA A 795 -26.93 -13.07 24.99
CA ALA A 795 -25.67 -13.81 24.98
C ALA A 795 -25.64 -14.86 26.11
N ALA A 796 -26.11 -14.51 27.31
CA ALA A 796 -26.24 -15.43 28.43
C ALA A 796 -27.22 -16.59 28.12
N ASP A 797 -28.36 -16.31 27.49
CA ASP A 797 -29.32 -17.34 27.05
C ASP A 797 -28.71 -18.28 25.99
N ILE A 798 -28.00 -17.75 24.99
CA ILE A 798 -27.28 -18.56 23.99
C ILE A 798 -26.23 -19.46 24.67
N ARG A 799 -25.49 -18.91 25.64
CA ARG A 799 -24.49 -19.68 26.42
C ARG A 799 -25.16 -20.80 27.21
N ALA A 800 -26.26 -20.52 27.91
CA ALA A 800 -27.01 -21.52 28.68
C ALA A 800 -27.56 -22.64 27.78
N LYS A 801 -28.13 -22.29 26.62
CA LYS A 801 -28.62 -23.25 25.61
C LYS A 801 -27.49 -24.12 25.05
N ARG A 802 -26.32 -23.55 24.77
CA ARG A 802 -25.13 -24.31 24.34
C ARG A 802 -24.62 -25.25 25.43
N ALA A 803 -24.52 -24.79 26.67
CA ALA A 803 -24.12 -25.62 27.80
C ALA A 803 -25.08 -26.81 27.99
N ALA A 804 -26.39 -26.57 27.89
CA ALA A 804 -27.40 -27.62 27.93
C ALA A 804 -27.28 -28.61 26.75
N ALA A 805 -27.00 -28.13 25.54
CA ALA A 805 -26.79 -28.97 24.36
C ALA A 805 -25.52 -29.83 24.45
N VAL A 806 -24.42 -29.30 25.01
CA VAL A 806 -23.18 -30.05 25.26
C VAL A 806 -23.41 -31.10 26.35
N ALA A 807 -24.13 -30.76 27.43
CA ALA A 807 -24.52 -31.72 28.46
C ALA A 807 -25.41 -32.85 27.91
N ALA A 808 -26.34 -32.54 27.00
CA ALA A 808 -27.19 -33.54 26.34
C ALA A 808 -26.43 -34.38 25.29
N GLY A 809 -25.50 -33.78 24.53
CA GLY A 809 -24.67 -34.45 23.53
C GLY A 809 -23.59 -35.35 24.15
N GLY A 810 -23.03 -34.95 25.30
CA GLY A 810 -22.13 -35.79 26.10
C GLY A 810 -22.83 -37.02 26.68
N ALA A 811 -24.11 -36.91 27.04
CA ALA A 811 -24.93 -38.03 27.46
C ALA A 811 -25.28 -38.99 26.30
N ALA A 812 -25.43 -38.48 25.07
CA ALA A 812 -25.65 -39.31 23.89
C ALA A 812 -24.37 -40.01 23.38
N ALA A 813 -23.21 -39.38 23.48
CA ALA A 813 -21.91 -40.01 23.16
C ALA A 813 -21.51 -41.09 24.17
N ALA A 814 -21.93 -40.96 25.43
CA ALA A 814 -21.76 -42.00 26.45
C ALA A 814 -22.72 -43.20 26.28
N ALA A 815 -23.80 -43.07 25.48
CA ALA A 815 -24.81 -44.11 25.26
C ALA A 815 -24.72 -44.78 23.88
N GLY A 816 -23.89 -44.29 22.96
CA GLY A 816 -23.78 -44.74 21.57
C GLY A 816 -22.50 -45.50 21.23
N GLY A 817 -22.20 -46.58 21.95
CA GLY A 817 -21.13 -47.50 21.57
C GLY A 817 -21.56 -48.41 20.41
N VAL A 818 -21.04 -48.15 19.20
CA VAL A 818 -21.11 -49.10 18.07
C VAL A 818 -20.02 -50.17 18.27
N PRO A 819 -20.33 -51.48 18.12
CA PRO A 819 -19.45 -52.57 18.52
C PRO A 819 -18.38 -52.85 17.45
N VAL A 820 -17.14 -53.06 17.89
CA VAL A 820 -16.08 -53.70 17.09
C VAL A 820 -15.79 -55.06 17.70
N SER A 821 -16.04 -56.12 16.93
CA SER A 821 -15.81 -57.53 17.30
C SER A 821 -14.32 -57.86 17.49
N PRO A 822 -13.97 -58.79 18.39
CA PRO A 822 -12.59 -59.21 18.65
C PRO A 822 -12.22 -60.50 17.88
N SER A 823 -10.94 -60.69 17.53
CA SER A 823 -10.43 -62.05 17.28
C SER A 823 -9.00 -62.25 17.78
N ALA A 824 -8.89 -63.32 18.59
CA ALA A 824 -7.73 -64.21 18.82
C ALA A 824 -6.55 -63.75 19.70
N GLN A 825 -6.67 -64.08 21.00
CA GLN A 825 -5.60 -64.43 21.96
C GLN A 825 -4.80 -65.69 21.54
N PRO A 826 -3.65 -66.08 22.17
CA PRO A 826 -3.64 -66.85 23.45
C PRO A 826 -2.35 -66.62 24.33
N PRO A 827 -2.09 -67.35 25.45
CA PRO A 827 -2.74 -67.11 26.75
C PRO A 827 -1.82 -67.18 28.02
N LEU A 828 -2.33 -66.63 29.13
CA LEU A 828 -2.26 -67.07 30.54
C LEU A 828 -0.92 -67.42 31.25
N LYS A 829 -0.69 -66.78 32.41
CA LYS A 829 -0.50 -67.49 33.71
C LYS A 829 -0.70 -66.59 34.96
N ARG A 830 -1.54 -67.09 35.86
CA ARG A 830 -1.83 -66.62 37.24
C ARG A 830 -0.64 -66.81 38.20
N ARG A 831 -0.55 -65.96 39.24
CA ARG A 831 -0.41 -66.27 40.69
C ARG A 831 -0.27 -64.94 41.47
N LYS A 832 -1.17 -64.55 42.39
CA LYS A 832 -1.44 -64.98 43.80
C LYS A 832 -0.55 -64.25 44.84
N SER A 833 -1.23 -63.74 45.89
CA SER A 833 -0.80 -63.47 47.30
C SER A 833 0.23 -62.34 47.51
N ALA A 834 0.29 -61.59 48.62
CA ALA A 834 -0.49 -61.45 49.87
C ALA A 834 0.14 -60.29 50.70
N GLU A 835 -0.61 -59.76 51.69
CA GLU A 835 -0.15 -59.17 52.99
C GLU A 835 0.81 -57.95 52.96
N GLY A 836 0.75 -56.94 53.83
CA GLY A 836 -0.04 -56.62 55.03
C GLY A 836 0.21 -55.14 55.39
N ALA A 837 -0.75 -54.52 56.10
CA ALA A 837 -0.58 -53.89 57.41
C ALA A 837 0.48 -52.77 57.53
N ASP A 838 0.05 -51.52 57.72
CA ASP A 838 -0.04 -50.95 59.08
C ASP A 838 -0.76 -49.60 59.10
N ALA A 839 -1.51 -49.40 60.18
CA ALA A 839 -2.27 -48.21 60.50
C ALA A 839 -1.44 -47.25 61.37
N MET A 840 -1.66 -45.94 61.22
CA MET A 840 -1.55 -45.04 62.38
C MET A 840 -2.39 -43.77 62.15
N GLU A 841 -3.51 -43.71 62.87
CA GLU A 841 -4.26 -42.50 63.17
C GLU A 841 -3.49 -41.61 64.16
N VAL A 842 -3.56 -40.29 64.01
CA VAL A 842 -3.72 -39.36 65.15
C VAL A 842 -4.62 -38.20 64.72
N ASP A 843 -5.53 -37.90 65.64
CA ASP A 843 -6.74 -37.09 65.66
C ASP A 843 -6.50 -35.57 65.86
N GLY A 844 -7.54 -34.75 65.60
CA GLY A 844 -7.66 -33.38 66.14
C GLY A 844 -8.34 -32.32 65.25
N GLY A 845 -9.67 -32.17 65.35
CA GLY A 845 -10.47 -31.04 64.81
C GLY A 845 -10.15 -29.66 65.44
N SER A 846 -10.71 -28.51 65.07
CA SER A 846 -12.04 -28.17 64.55
C SER A 846 -12.08 -26.66 64.22
N GLY A 847 -13.05 -26.19 63.41
CA GLY A 847 -13.49 -24.78 63.40
C GLY A 847 -13.94 -24.23 62.05
N ALA A 848 -15.26 -24.21 61.81
CA ALA A 848 -15.92 -23.71 60.60
C ALA A 848 -16.42 -22.25 60.74
N GLY A 849 -16.49 -21.53 59.61
CA GLY A 849 -17.23 -20.27 59.42
C GLY A 849 -17.16 -19.79 57.95
N PRO A 850 -18.29 -19.51 57.26
CA PRO A 850 -18.36 -19.45 55.78
C PRO A 850 -18.35 -18.02 55.22
N SER A 851 -17.83 -17.78 54.01
CA SER A 851 -18.23 -16.67 53.11
C SER A 851 -17.69 -16.82 51.67
N ALA A 852 -18.61 -17.22 50.79
CA ALA A 852 -18.77 -16.88 49.36
C ALA A 852 -17.54 -16.68 48.46
N GLU A 853 -17.07 -17.77 47.84
CA GLU A 853 -16.44 -17.75 46.52
C GLU A 853 -17.34 -18.50 45.54
N GLY A 854 -17.72 -17.83 44.44
CA GLY A 854 -18.36 -18.48 43.29
C GLY A 854 -17.35 -19.41 42.58
N PRO A 855 -17.80 -20.39 41.78
CA PRO A 855 -16.90 -21.41 41.26
C PRO A 855 -16.00 -20.82 40.17
N LEU A 856 -14.81 -20.36 40.57
CA LEU A 856 -13.64 -20.46 39.69
C LEU A 856 -13.46 -21.95 39.43
N LEU A 857 -13.46 -22.34 38.15
CA LEU A 857 -13.06 -23.67 37.72
C LEU A 857 -11.66 -23.92 38.30
N ALA A 858 -11.61 -24.64 39.42
CA ALA A 858 -10.36 -25.17 39.94
C ALA A 858 -9.82 -26.10 38.84
N CYS A 859 -8.75 -25.68 38.18
CA CYS A 859 -7.93 -26.57 37.37
C CYS A 859 -7.41 -27.67 38.31
N GLU A 860 -8.13 -28.78 38.40
CA GLU A 860 -7.61 -30.00 38.99
C GLU A 860 -6.24 -30.26 38.36
N ALA A 861 -5.23 -30.50 39.19
CA ALA A 861 -3.89 -30.81 38.75
C ALA A 861 -3.97 -32.02 37.81
N VAL A 862 -3.91 -31.77 36.49
CA VAL A 862 -3.83 -32.82 35.48
C VAL A 862 -2.56 -33.62 35.79
N GLN A 863 -2.73 -34.79 36.40
CA GLN A 863 -1.65 -35.75 36.55
C GLN A 863 -1.26 -36.20 35.14
N LEU A 864 -0.11 -35.71 34.66
CA LEU A 864 0.46 -36.10 33.38
C LEU A 864 0.73 -37.63 33.41
N PRO A 865 0.34 -38.40 32.39
CA PRO A 865 0.61 -39.84 32.32
C PRO A 865 2.11 -40.18 32.46
N GLU A 866 2.43 -41.30 33.11
CA GLU A 866 3.79 -41.77 33.48
C GLU A 866 4.83 -41.87 32.34
N GLU A 867 4.45 -41.74 31.06
CA GLU A 867 5.36 -41.90 29.90
C GLU A 867 6.15 -40.62 29.52
N THR A 868 6.32 -39.63 30.39
CA THR A 868 7.18 -38.46 30.06
C THR A 868 8.65 -38.86 30.01
N LEU A 869 9.30 -38.62 28.86
CA LEU A 869 10.76 -38.79 28.71
C LEU A 869 11.49 -37.97 29.78
N LYS A 870 12.58 -38.53 30.31
CA LYS A 870 13.45 -37.77 31.22
C LYS A 870 14.10 -36.62 30.46
N PRO A 871 14.37 -35.46 31.09
CA PRO A 871 14.96 -34.30 30.42
C PRO A 871 16.22 -34.62 29.60
N ASP A 872 17.08 -35.53 30.09
CA ASP A 872 18.32 -35.93 29.42
C ASP A 872 18.11 -36.82 28.18
N GLU A 873 16.96 -37.49 28.07
CA GLU A 873 16.62 -38.38 26.95
C GLU A 873 15.98 -37.61 25.79
N VAL A 874 15.38 -36.45 26.08
CA VAL A 874 14.67 -35.61 25.10
C VAL A 874 15.55 -35.21 23.91
N PRO A 875 16.79 -34.69 24.06
CA PRO A 875 17.59 -34.25 22.92
C PRO A 875 17.91 -35.37 21.92
N ALA A 876 18.21 -36.58 22.41
CA ALA A 876 18.50 -37.73 21.57
C ALA A 876 17.25 -38.20 20.81
N ALA A 877 16.12 -38.39 21.53
CA ALA A 877 14.85 -38.79 20.94
C ALA A 877 14.32 -37.75 19.92
N TYR A 878 14.52 -36.46 20.20
CA TYR A 878 14.14 -35.38 19.31
C TYR A 878 14.91 -35.44 17.99
N ARG A 879 16.24 -35.57 18.04
CA ARG A 879 17.06 -35.67 16.83
C ARG A 879 16.76 -36.93 16.03
N GLU A 880 16.52 -38.06 16.69
CA GLU A 880 16.21 -39.32 16.04
C GLU A 880 14.88 -39.27 15.27
N GLN A 881 13.81 -38.73 15.88
CA GLN A 881 12.47 -38.72 15.28
C GLN A 881 12.25 -37.56 14.30
N LEU A 882 12.79 -36.37 14.59
CA LEU A 882 12.56 -35.18 13.77
C LEU A 882 13.68 -34.91 12.77
N GLY A 883 14.89 -35.45 12.97
CA GLY A 883 16.01 -35.30 12.03
C GLY A 883 15.68 -35.73 10.59
N PRO A 884 15.04 -36.90 10.37
CA PRO A 884 14.59 -37.31 9.04
C PRO A 884 13.55 -36.38 8.40
N LEU A 885 12.86 -35.55 9.19
CA LEU A 885 11.85 -34.61 8.73
C LEU A 885 12.41 -33.21 8.43
N SER A 886 13.74 -33.02 8.50
CA SER A 886 14.40 -31.72 8.33
C SER A 886 14.08 -31.05 6.99
N VAL A 887 14.12 -31.81 5.89
CA VAL A 887 13.69 -31.34 4.57
C VAL A 887 12.87 -32.44 3.90
N SER A 888 11.63 -32.14 3.51
CA SER A 888 10.76 -33.09 2.79
C SER A 888 9.81 -32.37 1.83
N GLU A 889 9.00 -33.13 1.09
CA GLU A 889 8.02 -32.58 0.15
C GLU A 889 6.62 -32.47 0.75
N TYR A 890 5.81 -31.57 0.21
CA TYR A 890 4.38 -31.47 0.50
C TYR A 890 3.60 -30.95 -0.72
N ASP A 891 2.28 -31.10 -0.68
CA ASP A 891 1.38 -30.53 -1.68
C ASP A 891 0.91 -29.14 -1.22
N SER A 892 1.41 -28.08 -1.87
CA SER A 892 1.03 -26.70 -1.57
C SER A 892 -0.30 -26.29 -2.20
N THR A 893 -0.93 -27.14 -3.02
CA THR A 893 -2.19 -26.84 -3.74
C THR A 893 -3.44 -27.10 -2.91
N VAL A 894 -3.31 -27.83 -1.79
CA VAL A 894 -4.42 -28.05 -0.85
C VAL A 894 -4.96 -26.71 -0.33
N PRO A 895 -6.25 -26.59 0.01
CA PRO A 895 -6.79 -25.36 0.59
C PRO A 895 -6.04 -24.95 1.86
N GLY A 896 -5.53 -23.72 1.92
CA GLY A 896 -4.64 -23.25 3.01
C GLY A 896 -3.23 -23.83 2.97
N GLY A 897 -2.90 -24.59 1.92
CA GLY A 897 -1.60 -25.21 1.70
C GLY A 897 -0.47 -24.22 1.55
N TYR A 898 -0.77 -23.00 1.12
CA TYR A 898 0.20 -21.95 0.90
C TYR A 898 -0.43 -20.57 1.11
N PHE A 899 0.36 -19.59 1.51
CA PHE A 899 -0.08 -18.21 1.70
C PHE A 899 -0.69 -17.68 0.40
N LYS A 900 -1.94 -17.21 0.48
CA LYS A 900 -2.80 -16.93 -0.69
C LYS A 900 -2.15 -15.93 -1.64
N GLU A 901 -1.56 -14.88 -1.10
CA GLU A 901 -0.87 -13.81 -1.82
C GLU A 901 0.36 -14.33 -2.55
N MET A 902 1.14 -15.23 -1.93
CA MET A 902 2.30 -15.84 -2.58
C MET A 902 1.92 -16.90 -3.61
N SER A 903 0.80 -17.62 -3.41
CA SER A 903 0.29 -18.50 -4.47
C SER A 903 -0.10 -17.70 -5.71
N ARG A 904 -0.79 -16.56 -5.52
CA ARG A 904 -1.13 -15.64 -6.61
C ARG A 904 0.14 -15.11 -7.32
N LEU A 905 1.17 -14.73 -6.56
CA LEU A 905 2.46 -14.31 -7.13
C LEU A 905 3.13 -15.44 -7.94
N ALA A 906 3.11 -16.66 -7.40
CA ALA A 906 3.68 -17.83 -8.05
C ALA A 906 2.93 -18.20 -9.35
N ASP A 907 1.60 -18.12 -9.36
CA ASP A 907 0.76 -18.40 -10.53
C ASP A 907 0.98 -17.37 -11.65
N GLN A 908 1.32 -16.13 -11.27
CA GLN A 908 1.68 -15.04 -12.18
C GLN A 908 3.13 -15.11 -12.70
N ASP A 909 3.96 -16.00 -12.17
CA ASP A 909 5.35 -16.24 -12.59
C ASP A 909 5.40 -17.39 -13.60
N SER A 910 5.50 -17.04 -14.88
CA SER A 910 5.43 -17.99 -15.99
C SER A 910 6.76 -18.68 -16.34
N GLY A 911 7.83 -18.60 -15.53
CA GLY A 911 9.11 -19.20 -15.92
C GLY A 911 10.14 -19.42 -14.82
N SER A 912 10.45 -20.69 -14.54
CA SER A 912 11.70 -21.04 -13.84
C SER A 912 12.87 -20.99 -14.82
N SER A 913 13.73 -19.96 -14.73
CA SER A 913 14.96 -19.92 -15.50
C SER A 913 15.85 -21.13 -15.16
N ARG A 914 16.67 -21.61 -16.12
CA ARG A 914 17.66 -22.67 -15.83
C ARG A 914 18.62 -22.27 -14.71
N LYS A 915 18.92 -20.97 -14.57
CA LYS A 915 19.75 -20.42 -13.49
C LYS A 915 19.06 -20.58 -12.14
N LYS A 916 17.79 -20.16 -12.03
CA LYS A 916 16.94 -20.32 -10.83
C LYS A 916 16.86 -21.80 -10.41
N ALA A 917 16.49 -22.68 -11.34
CA ALA A 917 16.35 -24.11 -11.05
C ALA A 917 17.65 -24.74 -10.51
N ARG A 918 18.80 -24.42 -11.12
CA ARG A 918 20.11 -24.92 -10.65
C ARG A 918 20.48 -24.38 -9.27
N GLN A 919 20.23 -23.11 -9.02
CA GLN A 919 20.51 -22.48 -7.74
C GLN A 919 19.65 -23.10 -6.63
N LEU A 920 18.34 -23.24 -6.86
CA LEU A 920 17.42 -23.85 -5.91
C LEU A 920 17.78 -25.30 -5.60
N ALA A 921 18.07 -26.11 -6.63
CA ALA A 921 18.49 -27.50 -6.44
C ALA A 921 19.77 -27.61 -5.59
N ARG A 922 20.73 -26.70 -5.80
CA ARG A 922 21.96 -26.65 -5.00
C ARG A 922 21.67 -26.27 -3.54
N GLU A 923 20.90 -25.21 -3.32
CA GLU A 923 20.60 -24.76 -1.95
C GLU A 923 19.78 -25.79 -1.16
N LEU A 924 18.81 -26.44 -1.81
CA LEU A 924 18.06 -27.54 -1.21
C LEU A 924 18.97 -28.70 -0.82
N ALA A 925 19.90 -29.10 -1.70
CA ALA A 925 20.88 -30.15 -1.39
C ALA A 925 21.82 -29.75 -0.25
N ASP A 926 22.25 -28.49 -0.18
CA ASP A 926 23.09 -27.99 0.90
C ASP A 926 22.35 -28.03 2.26
N MET A 927 21.02 -27.86 2.28
CA MET A 927 20.18 -27.85 3.49
C MET A 927 19.71 -29.22 3.99
N GLN A 928 19.84 -30.28 3.17
CA GLN A 928 19.47 -31.65 3.56
C GLN A 928 20.28 -32.16 4.76
N PRO A 929 19.80 -33.18 5.51
CA PRO A 929 20.60 -33.87 6.51
C PRO A 929 21.93 -34.36 5.94
N GLY A 930 23.06 -33.93 6.53
CA GLY A 930 24.41 -34.24 6.06
C GLY A 930 24.93 -33.35 4.93
N GLY A 931 24.13 -32.37 4.47
CA GLY A 931 24.55 -31.32 3.55
C GLY A 931 25.50 -30.30 4.19
N LYS A 932 26.12 -29.45 3.35
CA LYS A 932 27.11 -28.45 3.80
C LYS A 932 26.52 -27.41 4.77
N LEU A 933 25.24 -27.11 4.62
CA LEU A 933 24.47 -26.15 5.40
C LEU A 933 23.22 -26.84 5.98
N ALA A 934 23.41 -28.05 6.53
CA ALA A 934 22.31 -28.81 7.12
C ALA A 934 21.54 -27.97 8.15
N LEU A 935 20.21 -28.00 8.07
CA LEU A 935 19.35 -27.21 8.96
C LEU A 935 19.50 -27.67 10.42
N PRO A 936 19.47 -26.74 11.39
CA PRO A 936 19.48 -27.09 12.82
C PRO A 936 18.30 -28.00 13.17
N CYS A 937 18.57 -29.08 13.92
CA CYS A 937 17.53 -29.96 14.46
C CYS A 937 17.90 -30.40 15.88
N ALA A 938 17.59 -29.54 16.85
CA ALA A 938 17.76 -29.80 18.28
C ALA A 938 16.48 -29.48 19.05
N ALA A 939 16.33 -30.08 20.23
CA ALA A 939 15.18 -29.84 21.12
C ALA A 939 15.09 -28.37 21.59
N ASP A 940 16.21 -27.64 21.56
CA ASP A 940 16.29 -26.24 21.98
C ASP A 940 15.99 -25.26 20.85
N ALA A 941 16.27 -25.67 19.60
CA ALA A 941 16.03 -24.89 18.39
C ALA A 941 16.15 -25.81 17.15
N ALA A 942 15.15 -25.79 16.28
CA ALA A 942 15.11 -26.57 15.05
C ALA A 942 14.47 -25.78 13.90
N ILE A 943 14.85 -26.13 12.67
CA ILE A 943 14.30 -25.61 11.43
C ILE A 943 13.97 -26.80 10.53
N PHE A 944 12.74 -26.80 10.01
CA PHE A 944 12.26 -27.78 9.05
C PHE A 944 11.84 -27.05 7.77
N LEU A 945 12.03 -27.69 6.63
CA LEU A 945 11.64 -27.19 5.32
C LEU A 945 10.77 -28.21 4.60
N ARG A 946 9.74 -27.71 3.93
CA ARG A 946 8.79 -28.44 3.10
C ARG A 946 8.85 -27.82 1.71
N GLN A 947 9.36 -28.55 0.74
CA GLN A 947 9.37 -28.11 -0.66
C GLN A 947 8.08 -28.54 -1.34
N ASP A 948 7.47 -27.70 -2.17
CA ASP A 948 6.33 -28.14 -2.97
C ASP A 948 6.73 -29.25 -3.95
N ALA A 949 5.88 -30.27 -4.07
CA ALA A 949 6.11 -31.44 -4.90
C ALA A 949 6.17 -31.12 -6.41
N ALA A 950 5.47 -30.07 -6.87
CA ALA A 950 5.46 -29.68 -8.28
C ALA A 950 6.43 -28.53 -8.60
N ARG A 951 6.77 -27.70 -7.60
CA ARG A 951 7.48 -26.43 -7.78
C ARG A 951 8.55 -26.20 -6.71
N MET A 952 9.81 -26.38 -7.08
CA MET A 952 10.96 -26.15 -6.18
C MET A 952 11.07 -24.70 -5.67
N ASP A 953 10.42 -23.73 -6.31
CA ASP A 953 10.42 -22.32 -5.94
C ASP A 953 9.34 -21.95 -4.93
N LYS A 954 8.48 -22.90 -4.53
CA LYS A 954 7.53 -22.79 -3.42
C LYS A 954 8.00 -23.66 -2.28
N MET A 955 8.22 -23.07 -1.12
CA MET A 955 8.64 -23.78 0.08
C MET A 955 7.87 -23.29 1.31
N ARG A 956 7.78 -24.14 2.33
CA ARG A 956 7.24 -23.83 3.65
C ARG A 956 8.28 -24.20 4.69
N ALA A 957 8.64 -23.27 5.57
CA ALA A 957 9.55 -23.53 6.68
C ALA A 957 8.78 -23.57 8.01
N VAL A 958 9.23 -24.42 8.92
CA VAL A 958 8.80 -24.42 10.32
C VAL A 958 10.04 -24.12 11.16
N ILE A 959 10.03 -22.99 11.85
CA ILE A 959 11.11 -22.60 12.76
C ILE A 959 10.57 -22.71 14.18
N THR A 960 11.25 -23.49 15.03
CA THR A 960 10.87 -23.59 16.43
C THR A 960 11.41 -22.39 17.21
N GLY A 961 10.62 -21.87 18.14
CA GLY A 961 11.05 -20.81 19.04
C GLY A 961 12.22 -21.27 19.93
N PRO A 962 13.37 -20.56 19.93
CA PRO A 962 14.54 -20.97 20.69
C PRO A 962 14.31 -21.01 22.21
N GLN A 963 14.99 -21.92 22.89
CA GLN A 963 15.00 -21.98 24.34
C GLN A 963 15.52 -20.67 24.95
N GLY A 964 14.92 -20.24 26.06
CA GLY A 964 15.29 -19.04 26.81
C GLY A 964 14.60 -17.77 26.30
N THR A 965 13.79 -17.89 25.25
CA THR A 965 13.10 -16.75 24.63
C THR A 965 11.60 -16.79 24.93
N PRO A 966 10.86 -15.68 24.79
CA PRO A 966 9.40 -15.68 24.87
C PRO A 966 8.73 -16.52 23.77
N TYR A 967 9.49 -17.06 22.81
CA TYR A 967 9.02 -17.92 21.74
C TYR A 967 9.14 -19.42 22.07
N GLU A 968 9.84 -19.79 23.15
CA GLU A 968 10.30 -21.15 23.44
C GLU A 968 9.21 -22.21 23.21
N GLY A 969 9.49 -23.16 22.30
CA GLY A 969 8.59 -24.28 22.00
C GLY A 969 7.40 -23.96 21.10
N GLY A 970 7.23 -22.71 20.68
CA GLY A 970 6.27 -22.36 19.62
C GLY A 970 6.75 -22.84 18.26
N LEU A 971 5.82 -23.23 17.39
CA LEU A 971 6.08 -23.56 15.98
C LEU A 971 5.64 -22.40 15.08
N PHE A 972 6.61 -21.71 14.48
CA PHE A 972 6.36 -20.60 13.57
C PHE A 972 6.48 -21.10 12.13
N VAL A 973 5.38 -21.01 11.38
CA VAL A 973 5.30 -21.49 10.00
C VAL A 973 5.45 -20.31 9.05
N PHE A 974 6.31 -20.46 8.06
CA PHE A 974 6.60 -19.45 7.06
C PHE A 974 6.45 -20.05 5.67
N ASP A 975 5.81 -19.33 4.76
CA ASP A 975 5.83 -19.67 3.35
C ASP A 975 6.88 -18.82 2.64
N ILE A 976 7.60 -19.43 1.69
CA ILE A 976 8.74 -18.84 0.98
C ILE A 976 8.54 -19.06 -0.51
N PHE A 977 8.58 -17.98 -1.29
CA PHE A 977 8.50 -17.99 -2.75
C PHE A 977 9.75 -17.38 -3.37
N CYS A 978 10.40 -18.10 -4.28
CA CYS A 978 11.53 -17.56 -5.05
C CYS A 978 11.03 -17.00 -6.40
N PRO A 979 11.10 -15.68 -6.65
CA PRO A 979 10.56 -15.09 -7.88
C PRO A 979 11.38 -15.44 -9.14
N ALA A 980 10.88 -15.07 -10.32
CA ALA A 980 11.51 -15.33 -11.62
C ALA A 980 12.99 -14.90 -11.70
N GLY A 981 13.31 -13.75 -11.11
CA GLY A 981 14.65 -13.18 -11.11
C GLY A 981 15.61 -13.81 -10.10
N TYR A 982 15.18 -14.77 -9.28
CA TYR A 982 16.06 -15.44 -8.32
C TYR A 982 17.26 -16.13 -9.01
N PRO A 983 18.50 -16.01 -8.49
CA PRO A 983 18.89 -15.35 -7.24
C PRO A 983 19.26 -13.86 -7.37
N SER A 984 19.04 -13.21 -8.53
CA SER A 984 19.28 -11.76 -8.65
C SER A 984 18.37 -10.97 -7.71
N ASP A 985 17.13 -11.41 -7.56
CA ASP A 985 16.17 -10.88 -6.59
C ASP A 985 16.11 -11.79 -5.34
N PRO A 986 15.86 -11.23 -4.14
CA PRO A 986 15.68 -12.02 -2.92
C PRO A 986 14.41 -12.89 -2.97
N PRO A 987 14.33 -13.94 -2.14
CA PRO A 987 13.07 -14.66 -1.94
C PRO A 987 12.05 -13.78 -1.21
N VAL A 988 10.78 -14.12 -1.37
CA VAL A 988 9.67 -13.54 -0.61
C VAL A 988 9.31 -14.50 0.52
N MET A 989 9.11 -13.99 1.75
CA MET A 989 8.80 -14.80 2.93
C MET A 989 7.66 -14.16 3.74
N MET A 990 6.66 -14.96 4.11
CA MET A 990 5.53 -14.54 4.96
C MET A 990 5.30 -15.53 6.10
N VAL A 991 4.94 -15.04 7.29
CA VAL A 991 4.44 -15.85 8.40
C VAL A 991 3.03 -16.32 8.10
N TYR A 992 2.80 -17.63 8.17
CA TYR A 992 1.51 -18.26 7.87
C TYR A 992 0.57 -18.26 9.08
N ASN A 993 1.03 -18.71 10.26
CA ASN A 993 0.17 -18.92 11.43
C ASN A 993 0.10 -17.70 12.37
N THR A 994 -0.38 -16.56 11.87
CA THR A 994 -0.58 -15.33 12.67
C THR A 994 -1.91 -15.29 13.43
N GLY A 995 -2.59 -16.44 13.62
CA GLY A 995 -3.93 -16.48 14.22
C GLY A 995 -5.00 -15.78 13.38
N GLY A 996 -4.80 -15.66 12.06
CA GLY A 996 -5.70 -14.92 11.18
C GLY A 996 -5.56 -13.40 11.28
N GLY A 997 -4.36 -12.90 11.58
CA GLY A 997 -4.11 -11.46 11.76
C GLY A 997 -4.13 -10.98 13.22
N LYS A 998 -4.20 -11.90 14.18
CA LYS A 998 -4.29 -11.61 15.62
C LYS A 998 -2.92 -11.50 16.30
N ALA A 999 -1.91 -12.21 15.79
CA ALA A 999 -0.59 -12.30 16.39
C ALA A 999 0.47 -11.50 15.61
N ARG A 1000 0.96 -10.41 16.20
CA ARG A 1000 2.24 -9.77 15.83
C ARG A 1000 3.31 -10.37 16.75
N TYR A 1001 4.05 -11.36 16.25
CA TYR A 1001 5.02 -12.09 17.08
C TYR A 1001 6.27 -11.29 17.42
N ASN A 1002 6.64 -10.32 16.61
CA ASN A 1002 7.87 -9.55 16.80
C ASN A 1002 7.75 -8.19 16.10
N PRO A 1003 8.55 -7.17 16.45
CA PRO A 1003 8.60 -5.94 15.68
C PRO A 1003 8.84 -6.16 14.18
N ASN A 1004 9.56 -7.23 13.84
CA ASN A 1004 9.84 -7.67 12.47
C ASN A 1004 8.92 -8.78 11.93
N LEU A 1005 7.99 -9.33 12.73
CA LEU A 1005 7.01 -10.35 12.31
C LEU A 1005 5.59 -9.80 12.50
N TYR A 1006 5.02 -9.28 11.42
CA TYR A 1006 3.79 -8.52 11.44
C TYR A 1006 2.58 -9.44 11.50
N ALA A 1007 1.46 -8.91 12.00
CA ALA A 1007 0.19 -9.65 12.07
C ALA A 1007 -0.36 -10.02 10.68
N ASP A 1008 -0.09 -9.21 9.66
CA ASP A 1008 -0.40 -9.50 8.26
C ASP A 1008 0.53 -10.55 7.62
N GLY A 1009 1.48 -11.09 8.39
CA GLY A 1009 2.44 -12.10 7.95
C GLY A 1009 3.75 -11.52 7.41
N LYS A 1010 3.88 -10.20 7.22
CA LYS A 1010 5.10 -9.62 6.67
C LYS A 1010 6.31 -9.87 7.56
N VAL A 1011 7.42 -10.29 6.93
CA VAL A 1011 8.74 -10.47 7.57
C VAL A 1011 9.67 -9.32 7.18
N CYS A 1012 10.19 -8.61 8.18
CA CYS A 1012 11.15 -7.52 8.00
C CYS A 1012 12.58 -8.01 8.23
N LEU A 1013 13.37 -8.11 7.16
CA LEU A 1013 14.77 -8.49 7.20
C LEU A 1013 15.54 -7.79 6.07
N SER A 1014 16.75 -7.32 6.33
CA SER A 1014 17.59 -6.64 5.32
C SER A 1014 17.91 -7.56 4.13
N LEU A 1015 18.14 -8.85 4.39
CA LEU A 1015 18.35 -9.88 3.37
C LEU A 1015 17.14 -10.08 2.45
N LEU A 1016 15.93 -9.70 2.89
CA LEU A 1016 14.71 -9.76 2.09
C LEU A 1016 14.39 -8.42 1.42
N GLY A 1017 15.21 -7.38 1.61
CA GLY A 1017 14.92 -6.01 1.16
C GLY A 1017 13.75 -5.34 1.89
N THR A 1018 13.21 -5.97 2.94
CA THR A 1018 12.03 -5.48 3.65
C THR A 1018 12.38 -4.52 4.80
N TYR A 1019 13.66 -4.42 5.18
CA TYR A 1019 14.17 -3.52 6.23
C TYR A 1019 15.30 -2.61 5.70
N ASN A 1020 15.23 -1.30 6.01
CA ASN A 1020 16.00 -0.27 5.30
C ASN A 1020 17.26 0.21 6.05
N SER A 1021 17.47 -0.13 7.32
CA SER A 1021 18.55 0.42 8.16
C SER A 1021 19.84 -0.43 8.21
N GLY A 1022 20.09 -1.26 7.20
CA GLY A 1022 21.26 -2.14 7.15
C GLY A 1022 22.42 -1.62 6.29
N HIS A 1023 23.65 -2.00 6.65
CA HIS A 1023 24.82 -1.77 5.81
C HIS A 1023 24.65 -2.49 4.45
N ALA A 1024 25.30 -1.99 3.38
CA ALA A 1024 25.17 -2.59 2.05
C ALA A 1024 25.54 -4.09 2.02
N SER A 1025 26.38 -4.56 2.94
CA SER A 1025 26.76 -5.96 3.14
C SER A 1025 25.66 -6.85 3.74
N GLU A 1026 24.64 -6.26 4.37
CA GLU A 1026 23.53 -6.97 5.03
C GLU A 1026 22.31 -7.11 4.11
N LYS A 1027 22.36 -6.49 2.93
CA LYS A 1027 21.34 -6.60 1.89
C LYS A 1027 21.57 -7.87 1.06
N TRP A 1028 20.52 -8.31 0.37
CA TRP A 1028 20.60 -9.46 -0.54
C TRP A 1028 21.75 -9.32 -1.53
N ASN A 1029 22.60 -10.34 -1.60
CA ASN A 1029 23.68 -10.45 -2.56
C ASN A 1029 23.49 -11.72 -3.41
N PRO A 1030 23.20 -11.61 -4.72
CA PRO A 1030 22.93 -12.75 -5.60
C PRO A 1030 24.00 -13.84 -5.65
N SER A 1031 25.24 -13.50 -5.27
CA SER A 1031 26.39 -14.40 -5.32
C SER A 1031 26.70 -15.05 -3.98
N LEU A 1032 26.20 -14.50 -2.86
CA LEU A 1032 26.57 -14.91 -1.51
C LEU A 1032 25.37 -15.32 -0.65
N SER A 1033 24.21 -14.70 -0.86
CA SER A 1033 23.02 -14.91 -0.05
C SER A 1033 22.32 -16.22 -0.38
N THR A 1034 21.72 -16.85 0.62
CA THR A 1034 20.99 -18.13 0.48
C THR A 1034 19.71 -18.15 1.31
N ILE A 1035 18.79 -19.05 0.97
CA ILE A 1035 17.59 -19.35 1.75
C ILE A 1035 17.97 -19.79 3.18
N TYR A 1036 19.05 -20.58 3.32
CA TYR A 1036 19.59 -20.96 4.62
C TYR A 1036 19.90 -19.74 5.50
N GLN A 1037 20.58 -18.72 4.95
CA GLN A 1037 20.89 -17.50 5.70
C GLN A 1037 19.63 -16.75 6.13
N VAL A 1038 18.61 -16.69 5.28
CA VAL A 1038 17.31 -16.10 5.64
C VAL A 1038 16.69 -16.83 6.83
N LEU A 1039 16.60 -18.17 6.76
CA LEU A 1039 16.04 -18.99 7.83
C LEU A 1039 16.82 -18.82 9.14
N MET A 1040 18.15 -18.82 9.07
CA MET A 1040 19.00 -18.60 10.23
C MET A 1040 18.86 -17.20 10.82
N SER A 1041 18.75 -16.17 9.99
CA SER A 1041 18.53 -14.79 10.45
C SER A 1041 17.20 -14.63 11.19
N VAL A 1042 16.12 -15.28 10.72
CA VAL A 1042 14.85 -15.30 11.46
C VAL A 1042 15.03 -15.93 12.84
N GLN A 1043 15.67 -17.10 12.93
CA GLN A 1043 15.84 -17.76 14.23
C GLN A 1043 16.77 -16.97 15.19
N SER A 1044 17.84 -16.35 14.68
CA SER A 1044 18.91 -15.75 15.50
C SER A 1044 18.78 -14.25 15.77
N GLN A 1045 18.08 -13.50 14.92
CA GLN A 1045 17.97 -12.04 15.03
C GLN A 1045 16.54 -11.59 15.36
N ILE A 1046 15.54 -12.43 15.09
CA ILE A 1046 14.13 -12.09 15.32
C ILE A 1046 13.58 -12.84 16.54
N LEU A 1047 13.78 -14.16 16.60
CA LEU A 1047 13.28 -14.98 17.72
C LEU A 1047 14.24 -14.94 18.93
N VAL A 1048 14.49 -13.74 19.45
CA VAL A 1048 15.46 -13.45 20.53
C VAL A 1048 14.81 -13.34 21.92
N ASP A 1049 15.62 -13.31 22.98
CA ASP A 1049 15.20 -13.22 24.38
C ASP A 1049 14.62 -11.87 24.78
N ASP A 1050 15.13 -10.78 24.19
CA ASP A 1050 14.57 -9.42 24.30
C ASP A 1050 14.11 -8.87 22.93
N PRO A 1051 12.91 -9.23 22.46
CA PRO A 1051 12.36 -8.77 21.19
C PRO A 1051 12.14 -7.26 21.11
N MET A 1052 12.05 -6.55 22.24
CA MET A 1052 11.86 -5.09 22.24
C MET A 1052 13.06 -4.37 21.66
N THR A 1053 14.24 -4.98 21.69
CA THR A 1053 15.45 -4.44 21.04
C THR A 1053 15.28 -4.29 19.53
N ASN A 1054 14.35 -5.02 18.91
CA ASN A 1054 14.05 -4.94 17.49
C ASN A 1054 13.10 -3.77 17.13
N GLU A 1055 12.51 -3.06 18.10
CA GLU A 1055 11.77 -1.83 17.82
C GLU A 1055 12.72 -0.65 17.55
N PRO A 1056 12.42 0.24 16.59
CA PRO A 1056 13.22 1.44 16.35
C PRO A 1056 13.32 2.31 17.62
N LEU A 1057 14.54 2.71 18.01
CA LEU A 1057 14.86 3.63 19.13
C LEU A 1057 14.68 3.05 20.56
N SER A 1058 14.59 1.74 20.70
CA SER A 1058 14.60 1.03 22.01
C SER A 1058 15.84 1.32 22.87
N GLU A 1059 16.95 1.73 22.26
CA GLU A 1059 18.21 2.11 22.92
C GLU A 1059 18.05 3.14 24.04
N THR A 1060 17.04 4.02 23.94
CA THR A 1060 16.80 5.09 24.92
C THR A 1060 16.26 4.59 26.27
N LEU A 1061 15.64 3.40 26.30
CA LEU A 1061 15.10 2.78 27.52
C LEU A 1061 15.96 1.61 28.00
N ALA A 1062 16.93 1.17 27.20
CA ALA A 1062 17.82 0.06 27.52
C ALA A 1062 18.57 0.31 28.84
N GLY A 1063 18.55 -0.67 29.75
CA GLY A 1063 19.20 -0.59 31.06
C GLY A 1063 18.46 0.22 32.13
N THR A 1064 17.29 0.78 31.83
CA THR A 1064 16.45 1.48 32.82
C THR A 1064 15.42 0.55 33.47
N ALA A 1065 14.97 0.88 34.68
CA ALA A 1065 13.90 0.12 35.35
C ALA A 1065 12.57 0.19 34.58
N GLU A 1066 12.29 1.32 33.93
CA GLU A 1066 11.10 1.49 33.07
C GLU A 1066 11.19 0.61 31.82
N GLY A 1067 12.35 0.57 31.16
CA GLY A 1067 12.61 -0.31 30.02
C GLY A 1067 12.44 -1.79 30.39
N ALA A 1068 13.00 -2.21 31.53
CA ALA A 1068 12.86 -3.57 32.03
C ALA A 1068 11.38 -3.96 32.27
N ALA A 1069 10.58 -3.05 32.84
CA ALA A 1069 9.15 -3.28 33.04
C ALA A 1069 8.38 -3.42 31.71
N LYS A 1070 8.68 -2.55 30.72
CA LYS A 1070 8.06 -2.61 29.39
C LYS A 1070 8.45 -3.89 28.65
N THR A 1071 9.72 -4.31 28.71
CA THR A 1071 10.17 -5.60 28.14
C THR A 1071 9.47 -6.78 28.79
N ALA A 1072 9.32 -6.79 30.13
CA ALA A 1072 8.60 -7.86 30.81
C ALA A 1072 7.12 -7.94 30.39
N GLU A 1073 6.44 -6.80 30.28
CA GLU A 1073 5.06 -6.74 29.79
C GLU A 1073 4.93 -7.19 28.33
N TYR A 1074 5.86 -6.76 27.47
CA TYR A 1074 5.92 -7.19 26.07
C TYR A 1074 6.11 -8.71 25.98
N ASN A 1075 7.07 -9.26 26.71
CA ASN A 1075 7.38 -10.68 26.71
C ASN A 1075 6.20 -11.52 27.21
N ALA A 1076 5.52 -11.10 28.28
CA ALA A 1076 4.34 -11.82 28.79
C ALA A 1076 3.18 -11.83 27.78
N ARG A 1077 2.94 -10.70 27.09
CA ARG A 1077 1.94 -10.65 26.00
C ARG A 1077 2.32 -11.52 24.83
N LEU A 1078 3.59 -11.53 24.45
CA LEU A 1078 4.10 -12.37 23.38
C LEU A 1078 3.96 -13.86 23.73
N GLN A 1079 4.29 -14.26 24.96
CA GLN A 1079 4.13 -15.64 25.43
C GLN A 1079 2.67 -16.11 25.29
N LEU A 1080 1.70 -15.26 25.62
CA LEU A 1080 0.28 -15.56 25.42
C LEU A 1080 -0.06 -15.79 23.94
N LEU A 1081 0.45 -14.96 23.04
CA LEU A 1081 0.26 -15.13 21.59
C LEU A 1081 0.91 -16.42 21.07
N VAL A 1082 2.10 -16.75 21.58
CA VAL A 1082 2.83 -17.98 21.23
C VAL A 1082 2.05 -19.21 21.69
N MET A 1083 1.56 -19.21 22.93
CA MET A 1083 0.72 -20.30 23.44
C MET A 1083 -0.53 -20.50 22.59
N ARG A 1084 -1.25 -19.42 22.27
CA ARG A 1084 -2.48 -19.51 21.47
C ARG A 1084 -2.20 -19.95 20.03
N HIS A 1085 -1.31 -19.26 19.33
CA HIS A 1085 -1.23 -19.31 17.87
C HIS A 1085 -0.03 -20.10 17.31
N ALA A 1086 0.99 -20.34 18.13
CA ALA A 1086 2.17 -21.14 17.76
C ALA A 1086 2.25 -22.48 18.52
N MET A 1087 1.37 -22.73 19.50
CA MET A 1087 1.27 -24.02 20.19
C MET A 1087 -0.12 -24.66 20.05
N VAL A 1088 -1.15 -24.06 20.64
CA VAL A 1088 -2.51 -24.62 20.69
C VAL A 1088 -3.14 -24.69 19.29
N ASP A 1089 -3.10 -23.61 18.52
CA ASP A 1089 -3.67 -23.59 17.17
C ASP A 1089 -3.04 -24.67 16.26
N PRO A 1090 -1.71 -24.81 16.15
CA PRO A 1090 -1.11 -25.91 15.42
C PRO A 1090 -1.47 -27.30 15.95
N LEU A 1091 -1.67 -27.48 17.26
CA LEU A 1091 -2.09 -28.76 17.84
C LEU A 1091 -3.52 -29.13 17.44
N LEU A 1092 -4.44 -28.16 17.43
CA LEU A 1092 -5.84 -28.37 17.07
C LEU A 1092 -6.04 -28.46 15.55
N HIS A 1093 -5.33 -27.61 14.81
CA HIS A 1093 -5.44 -27.45 13.36
C HIS A 1093 -4.04 -27.34 12.74
N PRO A 1094 -3.31 -28.48 12.60
CA PRO A 1094 -1.96 -28.47 12.05
C PRO A 1094 -1.92 -27.80 10.67
N PRO A 1095 -1.00 -26.84 10.43
CA PRO A 1095 -0.78 -26.30 9.11
C PRO A 1095 -0.54 -27.41 8.08
N PRO A 1096 -1.06 -27.28 6.85
CA PRO A 1096 -0.86 -28.30 5.84
C PRO A 1096 0.63 -28.61 5.61
N GLY A 1097 0.98 -29.90 5.55
CA GLY A 1097 2.35 -30.37 5.38
C GLY A 1097 3.20 -30.42 6.66
N THR A 1098 2.66 -30.06 7.85
CA THR A 1098 3.45 -29.99 9.09
C THR A 1098 2.94 -30.89 10.23
N ALA A 1099 1.90 -31.71 10.01
CA ALA A 1099 1.26 -32.49 11.07
C ALA A 1099 2.20 -33.48 11.77
N ASP A 1100 3.16 -34.04 11.02
CA ASP A 1100 4.23 -34.92 11.50
C ASP A 1100 5.17 -34.20 12.49
N ILE A 1101 5.63 -33.00 12.12
CA ILE A 1101 6.48 -32.14 12.95
C ILE A 1101 5.73 -31.72 14.21
N VAL A 1102 4.50 -31.20 14.05
CA VAL A 1102 3.67 -30.69 15.16
C VAL A 1102 3.47 -31.78 16.21
N THR A 1103 3.02 -32.96 15.78
CA THR A 1103 2.71 -34.06 16.69
C THR A 1103 3.96 -34.52 17.43
N ALA A 1104 5.07 -34.75 16.73
CA ALA A 1104 6.31 -35.22 17.35
C ALA A 1104 6.93 -34.16 18.28
N HIS A 1105 6.98 -32.89 17.86
CA HIS A 1105 7.54 -31.79 18.64
C HIS A 1105 6.84 -31.63 20.00
N PHE A 1106 5.52 -31.48 20.01
CA PHE A 1106 4.78 -31.28 21.25
C PHE A 1106 4.73 -32.54 22.11
N ARG A 1107 4.67 -33.74 21.51
CA ARG A 1107 4.70 -35.00 22.26
C ARG A 1107 6.02 -35.17 23.02
N LEU A 1108 7.16 -34.90 22.37
CA LEU A 1108 8.48 -35.06 22.96
C LEU A 1108 8.80 -33.98 23.99
N LEU A 1109 8.34 -32.75 23.76
CA LEU A 1109 8.61 -31.62 24.66
C LEU A 1109 7.54 -31.37 25.72
N ARG A 1110 6.45 -32.16 25.78
CA ARG A 1110 5.29 -31.91 26.65
C ARG A 1110 5.62 -31.57 28.11
N GLY A 1111 6.55 -32.29 28.72
CA GLY A 1111 6.96 -32.05 30.11
C GLY A 1111 7.66 -30.70 30.27
N ARG A 1112 8.63 -30.43 29.39
CA ARG A 1112 9.39 -29.17 29.33
C ARG A 1112 8.47 -27.97 29.10
N LEU A 1113 7.54 -28.08 28.15
CA LEU A 1113 6.62 -27.00 27.79
C LEU A 1113 5.60 -26.73 28.90
N ALA A 1114 5.08 -27.77 29.56
CA ALA A 1114 4.17 -27.60 30.70
C ALA A 1114 4.86 -26.84 31.85
N GLU A 1115 6.11 -27.19 32.17
CA GLU A 1115 6.90 -26.46 33.17
C GLU A 1115 7.19 -25.01 32.75
N ARG A 1116 7.52 -24.80 31.48
CA ARG A 1116 7.78 -23.48 30.91
C ARG A 1116 6.55 -22.57 30.99
N VAL A 1117 5.37 -23.06 30.59
CA VAL A 1117 4.11 -22.31 30.66
C VAL A 1117 3.79 -21.95 32.11
N ARG A 1118 3.91 -22.89 33.05
CA ARG A 1118 3.74 -22.60 34.49
C ARG A 1118 4.72 -21.54 34.99
N ALA A 1119 5.94 -21.49 34.45
CA ALA A 1119 6.90 -20.44 34.78
C ALA A 1119 6.49 -19.07 34.22
N TRP A 1120 5.94 -19.02 33.00
CA TRP A 1120 5.39 -17.79 32.42
C TRP A 1120 4.21 -17.25 33.22
N VAL A 1121 3.27 -18.11 33.65
CA VAL A 1121 2.15 -17.72 34.53
C VAL A 1121 2.66 -17.09 35.83
N ARG A 1122 3.63 -17.73 36.50
CA ARG A 1122 4.22 -17.19 37.74
C ARG A 1122 4.94 -15.85 37.53
N ALA A 1123 5.61 -15.69 36.38
CA ALA A 1123 6.40 -14.50 36.05
C ALA A 1123 5.57 -13.36 35.44
N ALA A 1124 4.27 -13.54 35.22
CA ALA A 1124 3.40 -12.54 34.62
C ALA A 1124 3.44 -11.22 35.43
N PRO A 1125 3.66 -10.06 34.76
CA PRO A 1125 3.88 -8.78 35.44
C PRO A 1125 2.58 -8.13 35.96
N SER A 1126 1.42 -8.59 35.52
CA SER A 1126 0.11 -8.13 35.98
C SER A 1126 -0.83 -9.30 36.25
N GLU A 1127 -1.78 -9.09 37.16
CA GLU A 1127 -2.80 -10.09 37.50
C GLU A 1127 -3.70 -10.41 36.29
N GLU A 1128 -3.99 -9.41 35.46
CA GLU A 1128 -4.72 -9.59 34.20
C GLU A 1128 -4.00 -10.55 33.24
N LEU A 1129 -2.69 -10.36 33.02
CA LEU A 1129 -1.91 -11.23 32.15
C LEU A 1129 -1.72 -12.62 32.77
N ARG A 1130 -1.56 -12.69 34.10
CA ARG A 1130 -1.51 -13.96 34.82
C ARG A 1130 -2.77 -14.77 34.58
N ALA A 1131 -3.94 -14.16 34.76
CA ALA A 1131 -5.23 -14.81 34.58
C ALA A 1131 -5.51 -15.23 33.12
N LYS A 1132 -4.91 -14.54 32.14
CA LYS A 1132 -5.00 -14.92 30.72
C LYS A 1132 -4.04 -16.07 30.35
N LEU A 1133 -2.92 -16.18 31.05
CA LEU A 1133 -1.90 -17.21 30.83
C LEU A 1133 -2.23 -18.53 31.54
N ASP A 1134 -2.84 -18.42 32.72
CA ASP A 1134 -3.42 -19.55 33.48
C ASP A 1134 -4.63 -20.13 32.73
#